data_AF-A0A971ADK3-F1
#
_entry.id   AF-A0A971ADK3-F1
#
_cell.length_a   1.000
_cell.length_b   1.000
_cell.length_c   1.000
_cell.angle_alpha   90.00
_cell.angle_beta   90.00
_cell.angle_gamma   90.00
#
_symmetry.space_group_name_H-M   'P 1'
#
loop_
_entity.id
_entity.type
_entity.pdbx_description
1 polymer ?
#
loop_
_entity_poly.entity_id
_entity_poly.type
_entity_poly.pdbx_seq_one_letter_code
_entity_poly.pdbx_strand_id
1 'polypeptide(L)'
;MARRRRRRKVKYSRIVLLFLLLASFVIMGLGFGLVVGALATLPDYDLNHITGDLPSILYDKNDQEVIPLRSEKNRVEISQNEIPEIMKKAIIAIEDQRFEKHHGFDFYRFGGAIIANITKGYGSQGGSTITQQLVKNAILKNHEKRMRRKIQELYIALQLESKYSKEQILAFYLNNVYYGEGAWSLQTAAQVYFGKDAEELNLAEAAMLAGVVNAPNRYSPYKNEERAKQRRALVLNEMVKMNYITKDEAEKAKEEPFNLVGLQPNNYQYQSFIDYVIEEAAEKLKLNEDDISSLYTAGYRIYTTMDARAQKAAEAVYADDKNFPAGKKDKIVQSAMVVLDPHNGGIRVIIGGRNQQGERQFNRAVNATRQPGSAMKPIAVYGPALEKGYSPATVLDDFPQQYDTGSGKKTFVNYDGRYRGLISMRTGIQHSINTVAVKMLQQIGVREGINFTKSLGITTLVENGEPNDIGLSFALGGLTKGVSPLELTAAYGCFANGGIYVKPYAIRKIEDKDGNIIYENKIMKKQVMSPQTAYLMSDMLQTVVTAGTAPRAALPDRPVAGKTGTTSFNVDAWFVGYTPDLVGSVWLGYDKTENMNNVFGGNYGAPIWKKVMTVAHQDMPPSTFPVPEGITTLTVDYKSGLLPDSLTPEKYLVQEKFNSAYIPTEVSNVWVQVPVCVDTGQLLTNNCPNSITGVFLKRPIPWTGNIAPEDAVEEVPKDYCTLHGGEGYYGEYPDNGPPPLIKSSFKLDGELQTNSNGTAKTVTLSWENKESTSSTYYQIYRSIDPNVPVTARNLLAEVSNTTTWRDNHPISANKFYYRVVALKSGHSEKVSSNVLEINLPNNKNSDLEPPYLTGQAYRSGSTNQVILNWTKSSEDRPIIYHIYRSETSNFEPNFNNQIALNETITELSWTDRDVERHKTYYYRVRGVDMLTNEFSGFSNQIKVNL
;
A
#
# COMPACT_ATOMS: atom_id res chain seq x y z
N MET A 1 -21.13 117.85 14.06
CA MET A 1 -20.39 117.43 12.84
C MET A 1 -19.55 116.20 13.13
N ALA A 2 -19.93 115.03 12.60
CA ALA A 2 -19.21 113.76 12.82
C ALA A 2 -17.98 113.65 11.89
N ARG A 3 -16.79 113.45 12.47
CA ARG A 3 -15.51 113.25 11.76
C ARG A 3 -15.49 111.87 11.07
N ARG A 4 -15.52 111.84 9.73
CA ARG A 4 -15.31 110.65 8.89
C ARG A 4 -13.89 110.08 9.09
N ARG A 5 -13.77 108.86 9.63
CA ARG A 5 -12.52 108.07 9.64
C ARG A 5 -12.12 107.69 8.20
N ARG A 6 -10.93 108.10 7.76
CA ARG A 6 -10.30 107.65 6.50
C ARG A 6 -10.01 106.14 6.56
N ARG A 7 -10.77 105.32 5.84
CA ARG A 7 -10.43 103.90 5.58
C ARG A 7 -9.19 103.85 4.68
N ARG A 8 -8.06 103.35 5.18
CA ARG A 8 -6.88 103.03 4.35
C ARG A 8 -7.28 101.91 3.37
N LYS A 9 -7.30 102.19 2.07
CA LYS A 9 -7.51 101.17 1.03
C LYS A 9 -6.28 100.24 1.03
N VAL A 10 -6.50 98.95 1.32
CA VAL A 10 -5.45 97.93 1.20
C VAL A 10 -5.11 97.81 -0.29
N LYS A 11 -3.82 97.94 -0.65
CA LYS A 11 -3.37 97.77 -2.04
C LYS A 11 -3.61 96.32 -2.46
N TYR A 12 -4.24 96.11 -3.61
CA TYR A 12 -4.56 94.77 -4.17
C TYR A 12 -3.33 93.84 -4.21
N SER A 13 -2.13 94.39 -4.45
CA SER A 13 -0.86 93.66 -4.41
C SER A 13 -0.54 93.01 -3.05
N ARG A 14 -0.98 93.58 -1.92
CA ARG A 14 -0.79 92.97 -0.59
C ARG A 14 -1.77 91.83 -0.35
N ILE A 15 -2.96 91.86 -0.95
CA ILE A 15 -3.94 90.76 -0.88
C ILE A 15 -3.45 89.58 -1.71
N VAL A 16 -2.92 89.85 -2.92
CA VAL A 16 -2.32 88.81 -3.78
C VAL A 16 -1.10 88.17 -3.10
N LEU A 17 -0.20 88.98 -2.51
CA LEU A 17 0.97 88.46 -1.79
C LEU A 17 0.56 87.58 -0.59
N LEU A 18 -0.45 88.02 0.19
CA LEU A 18 -0.95 87.25 1.31
C LEU A 18 -1.60 85.93 0.85
N PHE A 19 -2.31 85.95 -0.28
CA PHE A 19 -2.90 84.75 -0.88
C PHE A 19 -1.83 83.78 -1.40
N LEU A 20 -0.76 84.28 -2.03
CA LEU A 20 0.39 83.47 -2.45
C LEU A 20 1.14 82.86 -1.26
N LEU A 21 1.33 83.63 -0.18
CA LEU A 21 1.92 83.12 1.06
C LEU A 21 1.03 82.05 1.70
N LEU A 22 -0.28 82.27 1.78
CA LEU A 22 -1.21 81.28 2.32
C LEU A 22 -1.25 80.01 1.46
N ALA A 23 -1.29 80.17 0.14
CA ALA A 23 -1.21 79.05 -0.80
C ALA A 23 0.13 78.29 -0.65
N SER A 24 1.25 79.00 -0.46
CA SER A 24 2.55 78.37 -0.22
C SER A 24 2.58 77.56 1.08
N PHE A 25 1.93 78.05 2.16
CA PHE A 25 1.80 77.34 3.43
C PHE A 25 0.91 76.10 3.30
N VAL A 26 -0.21 76.20 2.57
CA VAL A 26 -1.09 75.04 2.30
C VAL A 26 -0.36 74.01 1.45
N ILE A 27 0.38 74.42 0.42
CA ILE A 27 1.18 73.52 -0.42
C ILE A 27 2.30 72.86 0.40
N MET A 28 3.00 73.60 1.26
CA MET A 28 4.01 73.04 2.17
C MET A 28 3.38 72.08 3.17
N GLY A 29 2.24 72.40 3.76
CA GLY A 29 1.51 71.53 4.69
C GLY A 29 1.04 70.23 4.04
N LEU A 30 0.49 70.31 2.82
CA LEU A 30 0.12 69.14 2.02
C LEU A 30 1.34 68.31 1.64
N GLY A 31 2.44 68.95 1.23
CA GLY A 31 3.70 68.28 0.92
C GLY A 31 4.30 67.57 2.13
N PHE A 32 4.32 68.23 3.29
CA PHE A 32 4.79 67.65 4.56
C PHE A 32 3.92 66.47 5.00
N GLY A 33 2.60 66.60 4.92
CA GLY A 33 1.66 65.50 5.22
C GLY A 33 1.85 64.29 4.30
N LEU A 34 2.17 64.50 3.02
CA LEU A 34 2.49 63.41 2.09
C LEU A 34 3.80 62.70 2.46
N VAL A 35 4.82 63.43 2.89
CA VAL A 35 6.10 62.86 3.33
C VAL A 35 5.92 62.06 4.61
N VAL A 36 5.32 62.65 5.64
CA VAL A 36 5.05 61.95 6.92
C VAL A 36 4.19 60.71 6.69
N GLY A 37 3.14 60.82 5.87
CA GLY A 37 2.29 59.67 5.54
C GLY A 37 3.01 58.56 4.77
N ALA A 38 3.99 58.90 3.92
CA ALA A 38 4.79 57.90 3.20
C ALA A 38 5.84 57.23 4.10
N LEU A 39 6.40 57.96 5.06
CA LEU A 39 7.37 57.42 6.03
C LEU A 39 6.68 56.59 7.13
N ALA A 40 5.46 56.94 7.52
CA ALA A 40 4.68 56.17 8.49
C ALA A 40 4.24 54.79 7.97
N THR A 41 4.19 54.60 6.64
CA THR A 41 3.88 53.33 5.99
C THR A 41 5.11 52.64 5.42
N LEU A 42 6.30 53.07 5.82
CA LEU A 42 7.55 52.53 5.30
C LEU A 42 7.73 51.10 5.85
N PRO A 43 7.90 50.08 4.99
CA PRO A 43 8.08 48.70 5.43
C PRO A 43 9.42 48.55 6.16
N ASP A 44 9.54 47.55 7.03
CA ASP A 44 10.85 47.22 7.62
C ASP A 44 11.86 46.88 6.51
N TYR A 45 13.06 47.44 6.61
CA TYR A 45 14.13 47.27 5.62
C TYR A 45 15.49 47.14 6.31
N ASP A 46 16.33 46.25 5.81
CA ASP A 46 17.70 46.07 6.30
C ASP A 46 18.71 46.56 5.25
N LEU A 47 19.40 47.65 5.58
CA LEU A 47 20.46 48.18 4.74
C LEU A 47 21.74 47.34 4.79
N ASN A 48 21.88 46.34 5.66
CA ASN A 48 23.06 45.46 5.70
C ASN A 48 23.01 44.34 4.65
N HIS A 49 21.82 44.00 4.17
CA HIS A 49 21.58 42.91 3.22
C HIS A 49 20.96 43.45 1.91
N ILE A 50 21.76 44.22 1.15
CA ILE A 50 21.39 44.77 -0.17
C ILE A 50 21.80 43.82 -1.31
N THR A 51 22.72 42.90 -1.02
CA THR A 51 22.99 41.74 -1.87
C THR A 51 21.70 40.93 -1.91
N GLY A 52 21.09 40.89 -3.09
CA GLY A 52 19.75 40.34 -3.23
C GLY A 52 19.77 38.87 -3.55
N ASP A 53 18.58 38.29 -3.45
CA ASP A 53 18.14 36.97 -3.90
C ASP A 53 19.28 36.00 -4.35
N LEU A 54 19.79 35.14 -3.45
CA LEU A 54 20.68 34.02 -3.77
C LEU A 54 19.84 32.77 -4.11
N PRO A 55 20.14 32.03 -5.19
CA PRO A 55 19.41 30.81 -5.48
C PRO A 55 19.67 29.78 -4.38
N SER A 56 18.60 29.19 -3.86
CA SER A 56 18.73 28.02 -2.99
C SER A 56 19.24 26.83 -3.81
N ILE A 57 20.02 25.94 -3.21
CA ILE A 57 20.63 24.79 -3.89
C ILE A 57 20.03 23.49 -3.34
N LEU A 58 19.66 22.58 -4.23
CA LEU A 58 19.16 21.24 -3.88
C LEU A 58 20.30 20.22 -3.96
N TYR A 59 20.45 19.41 -2.91
CA TYR A 59 21.44 18.35 -2.78
C TYR A 59 20.77 16.98 -2.75
N ASP A 60 21.39 15.97 -3.37
CA ASP A 60 20.87 14.60 -3.44
C ASP A 60 21.11 13.82 -2.13
N LYS A 61 20.79 12.51 -2.13
CA LYS A 61 21.00 11.61 -0.98
C LYS A 61 22.47 11.44 -0.57
N ASN A 62 23.42 11.76 -1.46
CA ASN A 62 24.86 11.65 -1.23
C ASN A 62 25.50 13.02 -0.94
N ASP A 63 24.68 14.03 -0.65
CA ASP A 63 25.10 15.42 -0.43
C ASP A 63 25.80 16.06 -1.66
N GLN A 64 25.55 15.54 -2.87
CA GLN A 64 26.02 16.15 -4.11
C GLN A 64 25.04 17.23 -4.56
N GLU A 65 25.55 18.39 -4.96
CA GLU A 65 24.76 19.45 -5.57
C GLU A 65 24.11 18.94 -6.86
N VAL A 66 22.80 19.12 -6.97
CA VAL A 66 22.02 18.68 -8.12
C VAL A 66 21.69 19.84 -9.04
N ILE A 67 20.98 20.84 -8.50
CA ILE A 67 20.49 21.98 -9.26
C ILE A 67 20.17 23.15 -8.32
N PRO A 68 20.46 24.40 -8.70
CA PRO A 68 19.89 25.57 -8.04
C PRO A 68 18.38 25.65 -8.30
N LEU A 69 17.59 25.91 -7.26
CA LEU A 69 16.19 26.26 -7.35
C LEU A 69 16.09 27.61 -8.06
N ARG A 70 15.70 27.59 -9.32
CA ARG A 70 15.52 28.81 -10.12
C ARG A 70 14.15 29.40 -9.80
N SER A 71 14.10 30.66 -9.40
CA SER A 71 12.87 31.45 -9.59
C SER A 71 12.82 31.96 -11.03
N GLU A 72 11.71 32.58 -11.45
CA GLU A 72 11.65 33.41 -12.67
C GLU A 72 12.79 34.46 -12.75
N LYS A 73 13.53 34.68 -11.65
CA LYS A 73 14.72 35.49 -11.55
C LYS A 73 15.99 34.63 -11.46
N ASN A 74 16.58 34.29 -12.59
CA ASN A 74 17.91 33.68 -12.63
C ASN A 74 18.95 34.76 -12.24
N ARG A 75 19.66 34.55 -11.13
CA ARG A 75 20.62 35.51 -10.57
C ARG A 75 21.86 34.79 -10.03
N VAL A 76 23.03 35.20 -10.51
CA VAL A 76 24.34 34.85 -9.98
C VAL A 76 25.01 36.16 -9.60
N GLU A 77 25.45 36.29 -8.36
CA GLU A 77 26.09 37.53 -7.91
C GLU A 77 27.50 37.64 -8.49
N ILE A 78 27.84 38.82 -9.03
CA ILE A 78 29.22 39.17 -9.41
C ILE A 78 29.82 40.10 -8.37
N SER A 79 31.06 39.82 -7.96
CA SER A 79 31.78 40.68 -7.03
C SER A 79 32.10 42.03 -7.69
N GLN A 80 32.18 43.09 -6.90
CA GLN A 80 32.48 44.45 -7.39
C GLN A 80 33.78 44.52 -8.22
N ASN A 81 34.77 43.69 -7.87
CA ASN A 81 36.08 43.65 -8.53
C ASN A 81 36.06 42.92 -9.88
N GLU A 82 35.05 42.09 -10.09
CA GLU A 82 34.85 41.25 -11.28
C GLU A 82 33.99 41.99 -12.33
N ILE A 83 33.38 43.12 -11.98
CA ILE A 83 32.59 43.92 -12.93
C ILE A 83 33.55 44.70 -13.86
N PRO A 84 33.51 44.50 -15.19
CA PRO A 84 34.39 45.22 -16.10
C PRO A 84 34.17 46.73 -16.07
N GLU A 85 35.24 47.50 -16.15
CA GLU A 85 35.17 48.97 -16.15
C GLU A 85 34.36 49.54 -17.32
N ILE A 86 34.39 48.86 -18.47
CA ILE A 86 33.60 49.23 -19.63
C ILE A 86 32.09 49.15 -19.35
N MET A 87 31.65 48.22 -18.49
CA MET A 87 30.25 48.02 -18.14
C MET A 87 29.79 49.06 -17.11
N LYS A 88 30.65 49.36 -16.12
CA LYS A 88 30.42 50.46 -15.17
C LYS A 88 30.22 51.78 -15.92
N LYS A 89 31.12 52.10 -16.84
CA LYS A 89 31.06 53.30 -17.67
C LYS A 89 29.83 53.33 -18.59
N ALA A 90 29.49 52.21 -19.23
CA ALA A 90 28.32 52.12 -20.12
C ALA A 90 27.01 52.40 -19.37
N ILE A 91 26.82 51.79 -18.20
CA ILE A 91 25.64 52.01 -17.36
C ILE A 91 25.58 53.44 -16.82
N ILE A 92 26.69 53.98 -16.32
CA ILE A 92 26.74 55.38 -15.87
C ILE A 92 26.37 56.33 -17.02
N ALA A 93 26.90 56.12 -18.22
CA ALA A 93 26.66 57.00 -19.36
C ALA A 93 25.19 57.05 -19.78
N ILE A 94 24.45 55.94 -19.71
CA ILE A 94 23.05 55.87 -20.17
C ILE A 94 22.01 56.05 -19.05
N GLU A 95 22.26 55.50 -17.86
CA GLU A 95 21.31 55.54 -16.75
C GLU A 95 21.51 56.77 -15.87
N ASP A 96 22.75 57.18 -15.56
CA ASP A 96 23.04 58.25 -14.60
C ASP A 96 24.40 58.97 -14.81
N GLN A 97 24.45 59.90 -15.77
CA GLN A 97 25.68 60.62 -16.16
C GLN A 97 26.37 61.42 -15.05
N ARG A 98 25.63 61.76 -13.99
CA ARG A 98 26.14 62.49 -12.82
C ARG A 98 26.20 61.60 -11.57
N PHE A 99 26.18 60.28 -11.73
CA PHE A 99 26.19 59.31 -10.63
C PHE A 99 27.24 59.65 -9.57
N GLU A 100 28.48 59.95 -9.98
CA GLU A 100 29.58 60.28 -9.07
C GLU A 100 29.48 61.66 -8.40
N LYS A 101 28.59 62.54 -8.86
CA LYS A 101 28.52 63.96 -8.44
C LYS A 101 27.37 64.26 -7.50
N HIS A 102 26.38 63.37 -7.36
CA HIS A 102 25.21 63.57 -6.49
C HIS A 102 25.22 62.59 -5.33
N HIS A 103 24.40 62.85 -4.32
CA HIS A 103 24.24 61.99 -3.14
C HIS A 103 22.80 61.47 -3.06
N GLY A 104 22.55 60.30 -3.63
CA GLY A 104 21.26 59.60 -3.67
C GLY A 104 20.24 60.20 -4.65
N PHE A 105 20.20 61.53 -4.77
CA PHE A 105 19.29 62.27 -5.62
C PHE A 105 19.97 63.37 -6.41
N ASP A 106 19.66 63.46 -7.70
CA ASP A 106 20.14 64.53 -8.56
C ASP A 106 19.08 65.61 -8.78
N PHE A 107 19.21 66.72 -8.04
CA PHE A 107 18.37 67.90 -8.17
C PHE A 107 18.44 68.56 -9.56
N TYR A 108 19.61 68.54 -10.22
CA TYR A 108 19.78 69.14 -11.54
C TYR A 108 19.08 68.30 -12.61
N ARG A 109 19.24 66.98 -12.54
CA ARG A 109 18.54 66.04 -13.44
C ARG A 109 17.03 66.08 -13.21
N PHE A 110 16.58 66.14 -11.97
CA PHE A 110 15.16 66.26 -11.63
C PHE A 110 14.54 67.55 -12.19
N GLY A 111 15.20 68.70 -11.97
CA GLY A 111 14.76 69.98 -12.52
C GLY A 111 14.74 69.98 -14.06
N GLY A 112 15.78 69.43 -14.69
CA GLY A 112 15.85 69.26 -16.14
C GLY A 112 14.73 68.37 -16.69
N ALA A 113 14.42 67.26 -16.02
CA ALA A 113 13.32 66.37 -16.39
C ALA A 113 11.95 67.03 -16.28
N ILE A 114 11.72 67.89 -15.27
CA ILE A 114 10.48 68.68 -15.17
C ILE A 114 10.33 69.60 -16.36
N ILE A 115 11.37 70.38 -16.70
CA ILE A 115 11.34 71.31 -17.83
C ILE A 115 11.13 70.57 -19.15
N ALA A 116 11.82 69.45 -19.35
CA ALA A 116 11.66 68.60 -20.53
C ALA A 116 10.24 68.01 -20.64
N ASN A 117 9.65 67.54 -19.55
CA ASN A 117 8.29 66.99 -19.55
C ASN A 117 7.21 68.06 -19.79
N ILE A 118 7.45 69.32 -19.40
CA ILE A 118 6.55 70.44 -19.69
C ILE A 118 6.67 70.88 -21.16
N THR A 119 7.87 70.86 -21.72
CA THR A 119 8.14 71.37 -23.09
C THR A 119 7.97 70.34 -24.20
N LYS A 120 8.22 69.05 -23.91
CA LYS A 120 8.23 67.94 -24.90
C LYS A 120 7.18 66.86 -24.62
N GLY A 121 6.28 67.09 -23.66
CA GLY A 121 5.21 66.17 -23.25
C GLY A 121 5.60 65.26 -22.07
N TYR A 122 4.57 64.85 -21.31
CA TYR A 122 4.69 63.98 -20.14
C TYR A 122 5.33 62.63 -20.53
N GLY A 123 6.53 62.35 -20.04
CA GLY A 123 7.25 61.07 -20.23
C GLY A 123 8.50 61.14 -21.10
N SER A 124 8.96 62.32 -21.50
CA SER A 124 10.09 62.52 -22.41
C SER A 124 11.49 62.28 -21.80
N GLN A 125 11.65 62.45 -20.48
CA GLN A 125 12.90 62.11 -19.76
C GLN A 125 12.63 61.59 -18.32
N GLY A 126 13.40 60.57 -17.92
CA GLY A 126 13.37 59.98 -16.58
C GLY A 126 14.38 60.64 -15.63
N GLY A 127 13.90 61.21 -14.52
CA GLY A 127 14.72 61.92 -13.53
C GLY A 127 15.27 61.07 -12.37
N SER A 128 15.21 59.74 -12.43
CA SER A 128 15.68 58.86 -11.33
C SER A 128 17.17 58.54 -11.44
N THR A 129 17.85 58.43 -10.31
CA THR A 129 19.26 58.04 -10.17
C THR A 129 19.43 56.52 -10.12
N ILE A 130 20.64 56.00 -10.33
CA ILE A 130 20.94 54.56 -10.16
C ILE A 130 20.55 54.08 -8.76
N THR A 131 20.89 54.84 -7.72
CA THR A 131 20.59 54.53 -6.32
C THR A 131 19.08 54.43 -6.07
N GLN A 132 18.28 55.35 -6.61
CA GLN A 132 16.82 55.28 -6.52
C GLN A 132 16.26 54.05 -7.24
N GLN A 133 16.84 53.67 -8.37
CA GLN A 133 16.43 52.47 -9.09
C GLN A 133 16.79 51.19 -8.33
N LEU A 134 17.96 51.14 -7.68
CA LEU A 134 18.36 50.04 -6.80
C LEU A 134 17.37 49.88 -5.64
N VAL A 135 17.04 50.96 -4.93
CA VAL A 135 16.05 50.92 -3.83
C VAL A 135 14.70 50.40 -4.32
N LYS A 136 14.24 50.88 -5.48
CA LYS A 136 12.99 50.44 -6.11
C LYS A 136 13.00 48.94 -6.44
N ASN A 137 14.14 48.40 -6.87
CA ASN A 137 14.24 47.01 -7.34
C ASN A 137 14.54 46.02 -6.20
N ALA A 138 15.36 46.40 -5.21
CA ALA A 138 15.87 45.52 -4.17
C ALA A 138 15.14 45.64 -2.83
N ILE A 139 14.63 46.83 -2.47
CA ILE A 139 14.11 47.12 -1.12
C ILE A 139 12.58 47.29 -1.14
N LEU A 140 12.05 48.16 -2.00
CA LEU A 140 10.62 48.50 -2.02
C LEU A 140 9.84 47.57 -2.96
N LYS A 141 9.60 46.33 -2.53
CA LYS A 141 8.94 45.25 -3.31
C LYS A 141 7.41 45.41 -3.47
N ASN A 142 6.75 46.38 -2.82
CA ASN A 142 5.27 46.53 -2.77
C ASN A 142 4.64 47.46 -3.84
N HIS A 143 3.37 47.20 -4.18
CA HIS A 143 2.52 47.98 -5.11
C HIS A 143 1.91 49.25 -4.47
N GLU A 144 2.73 50.09 -3.83
CA GLU A 144 2.25 51.37 -3.30
C GLU A 144 1.92 52.40 -4.39
N LYS A 145 1.09 53.42 -4.05
CA LYS A 145 0.82 54.55 -4.94
C LYS A 145 2.14 55.19 -5.40
N ARG A 146 2.30 55.37 -6.72
CA ARG A 146 3.53 55.84 -7.39
C ARG A 146 4.22 57.04 -6.73
N MET A 147 3.45 58.00 -6.20
CA MET A 147 4.00 59.18 -5.53
C MET A 147 4.58 58.88 -4.14
N ARG A 148 3.90 58.05 -3.33
CA ARG A 148 4.37 57.66 -1.99
C ARG A 148 5.65 56.84 -2.07
N ARG A 149 5.64 55.82 -2.94
CA ARG A 149 6.82 55.01 -3.22
C ARG A 149 8.02 55.86 -3.63
N LYS A 150 7.82 56.90 -4.45
CA LYS A 150 8.92 57.79 -4.87
C LYS A 150 9.54 58.61 -3.73
N ILE A 151 8.76 58.95 -2.70
CA ILE A 151 9.28 59.61 -1.49
C ILE A 151 10.09 58.61 -0.65
N GLN A 152 9.59 57.38 -0.48
CA GLN A 152 10.30 56.30 0.21
C GLN A 152 11.61 55.94 -0.53
N GLU A 153 11.57 55.83 -1.87
CA GLU A 153 12.74 55.59 -2.72
C GLU A 153 13.82 56.65 -2.50
N LEU A 154 13.44 57.93 -2.42
CA LEU A 154 14.37 59.04 -2.14
C LEU A 154 14.97 58.95 -0.74
N TYR A 155 14.14 58.73 0.28
CA TYR A 155 14.58 58.65 1.68
C TYR A 155 15.61 57.52 1.88
N ILE A 156 15.29 56.32 1.39
CA ILE A 156 16.18 55.16 1.51
C ILE A 156 17.42 55.34 0.63
N ALA A 157 17.32 55.95 -0.57
CA ALA A 157 18.49 56.21 -1.42
C ALA A 157 19.52 57.12 -0.74
N LEU A 158 19.07 58.15 -0.01
CA LEU A 158 19.96 59.02 0.77
C LEU A 158 20.67 58.25 1.89
N GLN A 159 19.97 57.36 2.58
CA GLN A 159 20.58 56.51 3.60
C GLN A 159 21.56 55.51 3.00
N LEU A 160 21.23 54.93 1.84
CA LEU A 160 22.09 53.98 1.15
C LEU A 160 23.44 54.60 0.81
N GLU A 161 23.43 55.82 0.26
CA GLU A 161 24.66 56.54 -0.10
C GLU A 161 25.45 57.06 1.10
N SER A 162 24.81 57.29 2.24
CA SER A 162 25.55 57.59 3.48
C SER A 162 26.31 56.40 4.03
N LYS A 163 25.96 55.18 3.60
CA LYS A 163 26.49 53.92 4.14
C LYS A 163 27.43 53.19 3.19
N TYR A 164 27.17 53.24 1.88
CA TYR A 164 27.93 52.50 0.87
C TYR A 164 28.61 53.44 -0.12
N SER A 165 29.77 53.02 -0.63
CA SER A 165 30.47 53.76 -1.69
C SER A 165 29.70 53.70 -3.01
N LYS A 166 29.97 54.65 -3.92
CA LYS A 166 29.37 54.67 -5.28
C LYS A 166 29.62 53.38 -6.04
N GLU A 167 30.84 52.88 -5.90
CA GLU A 167 31.30 51.62 -6.42
C GLU A 167 30.48 50.41 -5.91
N GLN A 168 30.25 50.34 -4.59
CA GLN A 168 29.40 49.29 -4.00
C GLN A 168 27.95 49.41 -4.45
N ILE A 169 27.40 50.63 -4.50
CA ILE A 169 26.03 50.89 -4.97
C ILE A 169 25.86 50.46 -6.43
N LEU A 170 26.86 50.72 -7.27
CA LEU A 170 26.84 50.30 -8.66
C LEU A 170 26.88 48.77 -8.78
N ALA A 171 27.72 48.10 -7.99
CA ALA A 171 27.74 46.64 -7.95
C ALA A 171 26.39 46.06 -7.48
N PHE A 172 25.82 46.60 -6.41
CA PHE A 172 24.47 46.21 -5.96
C PHE A 172 23.42 46.45 -7.04
N TYR A 173 23.47 47.56 -7.77
CA TYR A 173 22.56 47.84 -8.86
C TYR A 173 22.67 46.82 -10.00
N LEU A 174 23.88 46.53 -10.46
CA LEU A 174 24.14 45.57 -11.54
C LEU A 174 23.75 44.14 -11.16
N ASN A 175 23.78 43.82 -9.88
CA ASN A 175 23.28 42.55 -9.36
C ASN A 175 21.76 42.54 -9.12
N ASN A 176 21.06 43.67 -9.14
CA ASN A 176 19.63 43.76 -8.79
C ASN A 176 18.74 44.33 -9.92
N VAL A 177 19.27 44.46 -11.13
CA VAL A 177 18.52 44.98 -12.29
C VAL A 177 18.15 43.88 -13.27
N TYR A 178 16.95 43.97 -13.85
CA TYR A 178 16.48 43.00 -14.83
C TYR A 178 17.04 43.31 -16.22
N TYR A 179 17.72 42.34 -16.82
CA TYR A 179 18.30 42.43 -18.16
C TYR A 179 17.44 41.77 -19.24
N GLY A 180 16.30 41.16 -18.90
CA GLY A 180 15.47 40.44 -19.88
C GLY A 180 15.80 38.95 -19.92
N GLU A 181 14.93 38.17 -20.55
CA GLU A 181 15.07 36.70 -20.70
C GLU A 181 15.39 35.95 -19.39
N GLY A 182 14.80 36.41 -18.27
CA GLY A 182 15.00 35.79 -16.95
C GLY A 182 16.33 36.16 -16.26
N ALA A 183 17.17 37.02 -16.84
CA ALA A 183 18.45 37.44 -16.23
C ALA A 183 18.29 38.64 -15.28
N TRP A 184 18.57 38.44 -13.98
CA TRP A 184 18.42 39.44 -12.91
C TRP A 184 19.74 39.90 -12.28
N SER A 185 20.85 39.69 -12.96
CA SER A 185 22.17 40.22 -12.63
C SER A 185 23.03 40.34 -13.89
N LEU A 186 24.10 41.11 -13.82
CA LEU A 186 25.08 41.22 -14.91
C LEU A 186 25.69 39.87 -15.29
N GLN A 187 26.07 39.04 -14.30
CA GLN A 187 26.67 37.73 -14.54
C GLN A 187 25.69 36.80 -15.26
N THR A 188 24.44 36.71 -14.76
CA THR A 188 23.44 35.91 -15.45
C THR A 188 23.13 36.45 -16.84
N ALA A 189 23.13 37.76 -17.04
CA ALA A 189 22.90 38.36 -18.36
C ALA A 189 24.04 37.99 -19.34
N ALA A 190 25.30 38.03 -18.91
CA ALA A 190 26.42 37.61 -19.74
C ALA A 190 26.30 36.13 -20.16
N GLN A 191 25.90 35.26 -19.23
CA GLN A 191 25.68 33.84 -19.51
C GLN A 191 24.46 33.59 -20.42
N VAL A 192 23.34 34.28 -20.18
CA VAL A 192 22.10 34.12 -20.96
C VAL A 192 22.25 34.64 -22.38
N TYR A 193 22.88 35.81 -22.57
CA TYR A 193 23.01 36.42 -23.88
C TYR A 193 24.23 35.90 -24.66
N PHE A 194 25.35 35.61 -23.98
CA PHE A 194 26.64 35.35 -24.64
C PHE A 194 27.32 34.05 -24.22
N GLY A 195 26.79 33.32 -23.23
CA GLY A 195 27.36 32.05 -22.77
C GLY A 195 28.73 32.16 -22.10
N LYS A 196 29.06 33.32 -21.54
CA LYS A 196 30.36 33.60 -20.93
C LYS A 196 30.24 34.41 -19.64
N ASP A 197 31.33 34.54 -18.91
CA ASP A 197 31.39 35.32 -17.68
C ASP A 197 31.36 36.82 -17.96
N ALA A 198 30.78 37.59 -17.05
CA ALA A 198 30.62 39.02 -17.25
C ALA A 198 31.96 39.78 -17.30
N GLU A 199 33.01 39.24 -16.68
CA GLU A 199 34.40 39.74 -16.80
C GLU A 199 34.88 39.82 -18.25
N GLU A 200 34.38 38.93 -19.12
CA GLU A 200 34.82 38.78 -20.50
C GLU A 200 33.98 39.61 -21.49
N LEU A 201 33.13 40.49 -21.00
CA LEU A 201 32.30 41.36 -21.85
C LEU A 201 33.17 42.38 -22.59
N ASN A 202 32.96 42.47 -23.90
CA ASN A 202 33.55 43.50 -24.73
C ASN A 202 32.71 44.79 -24.72
N LEU A 203 33.20 45.85 -25.39
CA LEU A 203 32.51 47.15 -25.45
C LEU A 203 31.10 47.07 -26.06
N ALA A 204 30.93 46.34 -27.17
CA ALA A 204 29.65 46.23 -27.86
C ALA A 204 28.61 45.45 -27.03
N GLU A 205 29.02 44.39 -26.36
CA GLU A 205 28.19 43.55 -25.50
C GLU A 205 27.78 44.28 -24.23
N ALA A 206 28.70 44.99 -23.57
CA ALA A 206 28.38 45.80 -22.41
C ALA A 206 27.46 46.97 -22.75
N ALA A 207 27.68 47.64 -23.89
CA ALA A 207 26.79 48.69 -24.37
C ALA A 207 25.39 48.14 -24.72
N MET A 208 25.31 46.89 -25.22
CA MET A 208 24.04 46.19 -25.43
C MET A 208 23.33 45.95 -24.10
N LEU A 209 23.96 45.27 -23.14
CA LEU A 209 23.37 44.96 -21.83
C LEU A 209 22.96 46.24 -21.08
N ALA A 210 23.79 47.28 -21.12
CA ALA A 210 23.46 48.59 -20.54
C ALA A 210 22.25 49.25 -21.21
N GLY A 211 22.10 49.06 -22.51
CA GLY A 211 20.96 49.56 -23.27
C GLY A 211 19.65 48.85 -22.93
N VAL A 212 19.71 47.54 -22.69
CA VAL A 212 18.56 46.66 -22.43
C VAL A 212 17.89 46.97 -21.10
N VAL A 213 18.66 47.26 -20.06
CA VAL A 213 18.19 47.58 -18.68
C VAL A 213 17.01 48.55 -18.64
N ASN A 214 17.01 49.58 -19.49
CA ASN A 214 15.98 50.61 -19.51
C ASN A 214 14.57 50.07 -19.82
N ALA A 215 14.49 49.11 -20.75
CA ALA A 215 13.25 48.46 -21.14
C ALA A 215 13.55 47.05 -21.69
N PRO A 216 13.77 46.06 -20.81
CA PRO A 216 14.38 44.80 -21.20
C PRO A 216 13.63 44.05 -22.30
N ASN A 217 12.31 44.00 -22.19
CA ASN A 217 11.46 43.37 -23.22
C ASN A 217 11.46 44.12 -24.57
N ARG A 218 11.64 45.44 -24.58
CA ARG A 218 11.57 46.25 -25.80
C ARG A 218 12.88 46.22 -26.58
N TYR A 219 14.00 46.17 -25.87
CA TYR A 219 15.34 46.24 -26.43
C TYR A 219 16.06 44.88 -26.43
N SER A 220 15.40 43.78 -26.04
CA SER A 220 15.95 42.44 -26.14
C SER A 220 16.28 42.11 -27.61
N PRO A 221 17.52 41.73 -27.93
CA PRO A 221 17.92 41.37 -29.29
C PRO A 221 17.28 40.06 -29.78
N TYR A 222 16.84 39.16 -28.88
CA TYR A 222 16.04 37.98 -29.26
C TYR A 222 14.64 38.34 -29.78
N LYS A 223 14.10 39.48 -29.34
CA LYS A 223 12.75 39.94 -29.73
C LYS A 223 12.78 40.94 -30.88
N ASN A 224 13.75 41.86 -30.86
CA ASN A 224 13.90 42.87 -31.90
C ASN A 224 15.36 43.36 -31.98
N GLU A 225 16.14 42.72 -32.83
CA GLU A 225 17.54 43.03 -33.08
C GLU A 225 17.76 44.49 -33.49
N GLU A 226 16.95 45.03 -34.40
CA GLU A 226 17.14 46.40 -34.90
C GLU A 226 16.96 47.46 -33.81
N ARG A 227 15.96 47.28 -32.92
CA ARG A 227 15.78 48.15 -31.74
C ARG A 227 16.94 48.01 -30.76
N ALA A 228 17.46 46.80 -30.58
CA ALA A 228 18.63 46.56 -29.75
C ALA A 228 19.88 47.26 -30.32
N LYS A 229 20.12 47.20 -31.65
CA LYS A 229 21.21 47.93 -32.32
C LYS A 229 21.11 49.44 -32.13
N GLN A 230 19.92 50.01 -32.36
CA GLN A 230 19.67 51.44 -32.14
C GLN A 230 19.94 51.84 -30.69
N ARG A 231 19.53 51.00 -29.73
CA ARG A 231 19.73 51.26 -28.31
C ARG A 231 21.21 51.14 -27.91
N ARG A 232 21.94 50.13 -28.40
CA ARG A 232 23.40 50.00 -28.24
C ARG A 232 24.12 51.23 -28.79
N ALA A 233 23.76 51.68 -30.00
CA ALA A 233 24.35 52.87 -30.61
C ALA A 233 24.13 54.13 -29.77
N LEU A 234 22.96 54.27 -29.14
CA LEU A 234 22.70 55.37 -28.22
C LEU A 234 23.60 55.31 -26.98
N VAL A 235 23.77 54.14 -26.36
CA VAL A 235 24.68 53.97 -25.21
C VAL A 235 26.11 54.36 -25.60
N LEU A 236 26.62 53.85 -26.72
CA LEU A 236 27.96 54.18 -27.21
C LEU A 236 28.12 55.68 -27.48
N ASN A 237 27.11 56.34 -28.06
CA ASN A 237 27.13 57.79 -28.28
C ASN A 237 27.17 58.58 -26.95
N GLU A 238 26.44 58.15 -25.92
CA GLU A 238 26.52 58.78 -24.60
C GLU A 238 27.88 58.53 -23.93
N MET A 239 28.49 57.36 -24.12
CA MET A 239 29.85 57.08 -23.65
C MET A 239 30.90 57.98 -24.32
N VAL A 240 30.76 58.28 -25.62
CA VAL A 240 31.62 59.25 -26.33
C VAL A 240 31.44 60.66 -25.74
N LYS A 241 30.20 61.11 -25.50
CA LYS A 241 29.94 62.43 -24.89
C LYS A 241 30.56 62.58 -23.50
N MET A 242 30.63 61.48 -22.75
CA MET A 242 31.26 61.42 -21.43
C MET A 242 32.79 61.27 -21.49
N ASN A 243 33.39 61.20 -22.69
CA ASN A 243 34.80 60.91 -22.93
C ASN A 243 35.27 59.57 -22.34
N TYR A 244 34.38 58.57 -22.27
CA TYR A 244 34.72 57.22 -21.79
C TYR A 244 35.34 56.34 -22.86
N ILE A 245 35.00 56.61 -24.13
CA ILE A 245 35.53 55.95 -25.33
C ILE A 245 35.71 57.00 -26.43
N THR A 246 36.53 56.67 -27.43
CA THR A 246 36.72 57.46 -28.63
C THR A 246 35.57 57.27 -29.62
N LYS A 247 35.44 58.21 -30.58
CA LYS A 247 34.44 58.09 -31.65
C LYS A 247 34.69 56.84 -32.51
N ASP A 248 35.94 56.50 -32.78
CA ASP A 248 36.29 55.35 -33.62
C ASP A 248 35.96 54.02 -32.94
N GLU A 249 36.19 53.91 -31.63
CA GLU A 249 35.76 52.73 -30.84
C GLU A 249 34.23 52.59 -30.85
N ALA A 250 33.51 53.71 -30.72
CA ALA A 250 32.05 53.71 -30.76
C ALA A 250 31.49 53.28 -32.12
N GLU A 251 32.05 53.76 -33.24
CA GLU A 251 31.59 53.34 -34.58
C GLU A 251 31.88 51.85 -34.82
N LYS A 252 33.07 51.35 -34.43
CA LYS A 252 33.38 49.91 -34.53
C LYS A 252 32.42 49.05 -33.71
N ALA A 253 32.17 49.41 -32.45
CA ALA A 253 31.28 48.66 -31.57
C ALA A 253 29.80 48.73 -31.99
N LYS A 254 29.39 49.74 -32.77
CA LYS A 254 28.04 49.82 -33.35
C LYS A 254 27.83 48.79 -34.45
N GLU A 255 28.87 48.45 -35.21
CA GLU A 255 28.81 47.53 -36.34
C GLU A 255 28.96 46.06 -35.93
N GLU A 256 29.47 45.77 -34.72
CA GLU A 256 29.59 44.39 -34.24
C GLU A 256 28.24 43.64 -34.22
N PRO A 257 28.14 42.42 -34.77
CA PRO A 257 26.90 41.63 -34.73
C PRO A 257 26.59 41.14 -33.30
N PHE A 258 25.32 40.83 -33.01
CA PHE A 258 24.98 40.15 -31.77
C PHE A 258 25.24 38.65 -31.89
N ASN A 259 26.35 38.17 -31.34
CA ASN A 259 26.66 36.74 -31.25
C ASN A 259 25.92 36.11 -30.06
N LEU A 260 24.59 36.02 -30.17
CA LEU A 260 23.76 35.49 -29.09
C LEU A 260 23.83 33.97 -29.01
N VAL A 261 23.89 33.42 -27.79
CA VAL A 261 23.63 31.99 -27.59
C VAL A 261 22.12 31.72 -27.76
N GLY A 262 21.75 30.54 -28.27
CA GLY A 262 20.33 30.17 -28.35
C GLY A 262 19.69 30.14 -26.95
N LEU A 263 18.50 30.72 -26.80
CA LEU A 263 17.74 30.60 -25.55
C LEU A 263 17.52 29.12 -25.27
N GLN A 264 18.18 28.61 -24.23
CA GLN A 264 17.99 27.23 -23.81
C GLN A 264 16.55 27.10 -23.29
N PRO A 265 15.80 26.06 -23.71
CA PRO A 265 14.52 25.77 -23.08
C PRO A 265 14.73 25.64 -21.57
N ASN A 266 13.78 26.11 -20.77
CA ASN A 266 13.78 25.80 -19.34
C ASN A 266 13.86 24.28 -19.17
N ASN A 267 15.01 23.79 -18.69
CA ASN A 267 15.23 22.38 -18.43
C ASN A 267 14.51 22.04 -17.12
N TYR A 268 13.25 21.59 -17.20
CA TYR A 268 12.43 21.15 -16.06
C TYR A 268 12.88 19.78 -15.51
N GLN A 269 14.19 19.58 -15.41
CA GLN A 269 14.78 18.37 -14.88
C GLN A 269 14.42 18.25 -13.39
N TYR A 270 14.03 17.06 -12.94
CA TYR A 270 13.65 16.79 -11.55
C TYR A 270 12.40 17.53 -11.07
N GLN A 271 11.61 18.14 -11.97
CA GLN A 271 10.56 19.07 -11.59
C GLN A 271 9.52 18.49 -10.63
N SER A 272 9.04 17.26 -10.85
CA SER A 272 8.06 16.64 -9.95
C SER A 272 8.62 16.43 -8.53
N PHE A 273 9.92 16.17 -8.40
CA PHE A 273 10.59 16.02 -7.11
C PHE A 273 10.84 17.39 -6.48
N ILE A 274 11.28 18.37 -7.26
CA ILE A 274 11.48 19.76 -6.83
C ILE A 274 10.17 20.34 -6.30
N ASP A 275 9.06 20.21 -7.04
CA ASP A 275 7.74 20.70 -6.63
C ASP A 275 7.35 20.12 -5.26
N TYR A 276 7.58 18.81 -5.05
CA TYR A 276 7.31 18.16 -3.76
C TYR A 276 8.23 18.67 -2.65
N VAL A 277 9.52 18.88 -2.93
CA VAL A 277 10.47 19.46 -1.97
C VAL A 277 10.07 20.88 -1.59
N ILE A 278 9.59 21.68 -2.53
CA ILE A 278 9.11 23.04 -2.26
C ILE A 278 7.87 23.01 -1.36
N GLU A 279 6.91 22.13 -1.63
CA GLU A 279 5.72 21.95 -0.79
C GLU A 279 6.10 21.48 0.62
N GLU A 280 6.99 20.48 0.73
CA GLU A 280 7.47 19.99 2.03
C GLU A 280 8.25 21.07 2.79
N ALA A 281 9.15 21.81 2.13
CA ALA A 281 9.91 22.89 2.75
C ALA A 281 9.00 24.01 3.27
N ALA A 282 7.99 24.40 2.47
CA ALA A 282 7.00 25.39 2.88
C ALA A 282 6.24 24.95 4.14
N GLU A 283 5.83 23.68 4.22
CA GLU A 283 5.19 23.11 5.41
C GLU A 283 6.13 23.13 6.63
N LYS A 284 7.38 22.66 6.47
CA LYS A 284 8.35 22.53 7.59
C LYS A 284 8.82 23.87 8.13
N LEU A 285 9.01 24.85 7.26
CA LEU A 285 9.41 26.21 7.62
C LEU A 285 8.20 27.10 7.96
N LYS A 286 6.98 26.58 7.85
CA LYS A 286 5.71 27.28 8.12
C LYS A 286 5.58 28.58 7.31
N LEU A 287 5.98 28.53 6.05
CA LEU A 287 5.88 29.67 5.12
C LEU A 287 4.44 29.83 4.65
N ASN A 288 3.98 31.08 4.54
CA ASN A 288 2.72 31.41 3.86
C ASN A 288 2.95 31.50 2.34
N GLU A 289 1.88 31.60 1.54
CA GLU A 289 1.98 31.63 0.07
C GLU A 289 2.89 32.75 -0.46
N ASP A 290 2.89 33.92 0.18
CA ASP A 290 3.72 35.07 -0.20
C ASP A 290 5.23 34.80 0.06
N ASP A 291 5.54 34.07 1.13
CA ASP A 291 6.89 33.76 1.58
C ASP A 291 7.51 32.54 0.88
N ILE A 292 6.72 31.70 0.21
CA ILE A 292 7.24 30.54 -0.53
C ILE A 292 8.27 30.96 -1.60
N SER A 293 8.13 32.17 -2.16
CA SER A 293 9.10 32.72 -3.11
C SER A 293 10.52 32.81 -2.53
N SER A 294 10.66 32.95 -1.20
CA SER A 294 11.96 32.94 -0.50
C SER A 294 12.70 31.61 -0.62
N LEU A 295 12.00 30.49 -0.83
CA LEU A 295 12.66 29.18 -1.03
C LEU A 295 13.54 29.17 -2.29
N TYR A 296 13.31 30.07 -3.24
CA TYR A 296 14.09 30.19 -4.46
C TYR A 296 15.15 31.30 -4.38
N THR A 297 15.08 32.18 -3.38
CA THR A 297 15.87 33.43 -3.34
C THR A 297 16.62 33.67 -2.03
N ALA A 298 16.37 32.90 -0.97
CA ALA A 298 17.02 33.10 0.32
C ALA A 298 18.39 32.38 0.46
N GLY A 299 18.85 31.67 -0.58
CA GLY A 299 20.13 30.97 -0.58
C GLY A 299 20.16 29.74 0.33
N TYR A 300 19.05 29.04 0.52
CA TYR A 300 19.01 27.82 1.33
C TYR A 300 19.83 26.69 0.71
N ARG A 301 20.40 25.82 1.55
CA ARG A 301 20.93 24.51 1.11
C ARG A 301 19.97 23.41 1.56
N ILE A 302 19.29 22.79 0.61
CA ILE A 302 18.23 21.81 0.87
C ILE A 302 18.76 20.41 0.55
N TYR A 303 19.02 19.62 1.59
CA TYR A 303 19.53 18.26 1.49
C TYR A 303 18.37 17.28 1.43
N THR A 304 18.29 16.51 0.34
CA THR A 304 17.13 15.65 0.05
C THR A 304 17.47 14.17 0.12
N THR A 305 16.45 13.33 -0.01
CA THR A 305 16.57 11.86 -0.12
C THR A 305 16.63 11.38 -1.57
N MET A 306 16.57 12.30 -2.55
CA MET A 306 16.56 12.01 -3.98
C MET A 306 17.78 11.17 -4.37
N ASP A 307 17.54 10.13 -5.16
CA ASP A 307 18.61 9.48 -5.91
C ASP A 307 18.64 10.10 -7.31
N ALA A 308 19.56 11.04 -7.54
CA ALA A 308 19.61 11.79 -8.80
C ALA A 308 19.80 10.87 -10.03
N ARG A 309 20.53 9.77 -9.87
CA ARG A 309 20.76 8.77 -10.93
C ARG A 309 19.48 8.01 -11.25
N ALA A 310 18.77 7.53 -10.23
CA ALA A 310 17.50 6.83 -10.40
C ALA A 310 16.39 7.75 -10.92
N GLN A 311 16.33 9.00 -10.41
CA GLN A 311 15.36 10.01 -10.85
C GLN A 311 15.56 10.35 -12.33
N LYS A 312 16.80 10.60 -12.76
CA LYS A 312 17.13 10.85 -14.18
C LYS A 312 16.77 9.67 -15.07
N ALA A 313 17.00 8.44 -14.61
CA ALA A 313 16.59 7.24 -15.34
C ALA A 313 15.06 7.11 -15.43
N ALA A 314 14.32 7.46 -14.38
CA ALA A 314 12.87 7.51 -14.41
C ALA A 314 12.36 8.54 -15.43
N GLU A 315 12.92 9.74 -15.46
CA GLU A 315 12.58 10.77 -16.46
C GLU A 315 12.85 10.28 -17.89
N ALA A 316 13.98 9.62 -18.13
CA ALA A 316 14.29 9.04 -19.43
C ALA A 316 13.30 7.94 -19.85
N VAL A 317 12.87 7.08 -18.91
CA VAL A 317 11.81 6.08 -19.17
C VAL A 317 10.48 6.76 -19.50
N TYR A 318 10.15 7.86 -18.82
CA TYR A 318 8.90 8.59 -19.01
C TYR A 318 8.89 9.46 -20.27
N ALA A 319 10.06 9.86 -20.78
CA ALA A 319 10.22 10.58 -22.04
C ALA A 319 10.08 9.70 -23.29
N ASP A 320 10.25 8.37 -23.16
CA ASP A 320 10.09 7.43 -24.27
C ASP A 320 8.65 6.89 -24.32
N ASP A 321 7.85 7.43 -25.24
CA ASP A 321 6.45 7.07 -25.46
C ASP A 321 6.22 5.57 -25.73
N LYS A 322 7.23 4.82 -26.19
CA LYS A 322 7.12 3.37 -26.44
C LYS A 322 6.91 2.56 -25.17
N ASN A 323 7.19 3.15 -24.00
CA ASN A 323 6.99 2.50 -22.70
C ASN A 323 5.53 2.50 -22.25
N PHE A 324 4.67 3.25 -22.93
CA PHE A 324 3.30 3.49 -22.50
C PHE A 324 2.29 3.00 -23.56
N PRO A 325 1.05 2.69 -23.14
CA PRO A 325 0.00 2.36 -24.09
C PRO A 325 -0.35 3.56 -24.98
N ALA A 326 -0.78 3.26 -26.19
CA ALA A 326 -1.38 4.27 -27.06
C ALA A 326 -2.65 4.86 -26.41
N GLY A 327 -2.80 6.17 -26.52
CA GLY A 327 -3.96 6.88 -25.99
C GLY A 327 -5.14 6.92 -26.97
N LYS A 328 -6.28 7.47 -26.52
CA LYS A 328 -7.47 7.72 -27.34
C LYS A 328 -7.38 9.10 -27.98
N LYS A 329 -7.41 9.17 -29.33
CA LYS A 329 -7.31 10.43 -30.09
C LYS A 329 -6.06 11.23 -29.67
N ASP A 330 -6.17 12.54 -29.45
CA ASP A 330 -5.12 13.47 -29.01
C ASP A 330 -4.84 13.42 -27.49
N LYS A 331 -5.37 12.43 -26.75
CA LYS A 331 -5.12 12.28 -25.31
C LYS A 331 -4.08 11.18 -25.07
N ILE A 332 -3.03 11.49 -24.33
CA ILE A 332 -2.08 10.49 -23.84
C ILE A 332 -2.59 9.85 -22.54
N VAL A 333 -2.30 8.56 -22.34
CA VAL A 333 -2.47 7.90 -21.04
C VAL A 333 -1.41 8.45 -20.09
N GLN A 334 -1.82 9.11 -19.02
CA GLN A 334 -0.89 9.62 -18.00
C GLN A 334 -0.34 8.49 -17.14
N SER A 335 0.78 8.76 -16.48
CA SER A 335 1.39 7.83 -15.53
C SER A 335 2.13 8.59 -14.44
N ALA A 336 2.26 7.96 -13.28
CA ALA A 336 3.01 8.49 -12.14
C ALA A 336 3.80 7.37 -11.46
N MET A 337 4.95 7.71 -10.88
CA MET A 337 5.81 6.77 -10.18
C MET A 337 6.36 7.36 -8.89
N VAL A 338 6.46 6.51 -7.87
CA VAL A 338 7.16 6.79 -6.61
C VAL A 338 8.10 5.63 -6.32
N VAL A 339 9.31 5.92 -5.85
CA VAL A 339 10.22 4.92 -5.25
C VAL A 339 10.66 5.41 -3.88
N LEU A 340 10.57 4.54 -2.88
CA LEU A 340 10.96 4.80 -1.50
C LEU A 340 11.98 3.78 -1.02
N ASP A 341 12.81 4.20 -0.08
CA ASP A 341 13.51 3.31 0.82
C ASP A 341 12.57 2.93 1.99
N PRO A 342 12.16 1.65 2.12
CA PRO A 342 11.19 1.23 3.13
C PRO A 342 11.76 1.24 4.56
N HIS A 343 13.08 1.33 4.73
CA HIS A 343 13.76 1.28 6.03
C HIS A 343 13.79 2.62 6.75
N ASN A 344 13.79 3.71 5.99
CA ASN A 344 13.82 5.07 6.51
C ASN A 344 12.70 5.97 5.98
N GLY A 345 11.96 5.60 4.94
CA GLY A 345 10.88 6.40 4.34
C GLY A 345 11.38 7.48 3.37
N GLY A 346 12.66 7.52 3.05
CA GLY A 346 13.23 8.50 2.13
C GLY A 346 12.74 8.27 0.70
N ILE A 347 12.16 9.31 0.10
CA ILE A 347 11.70 9.28 -1.29
C ILE A 347 12.89 9.36 -2.25
N ARG A 348 13.14 8.31 -3.02
CA ARG A 348 14.26 8.24 -3.99
C ARG A 348 13.89 8.82 -5.34
N VAL A 349 12.66 8.58 -5.79
CA VAL A 349 12.14 8.99 -7.11
C VAL A 349 10.70 9.45 -7.00
N ILE A 350 10.37 10.56 -7.67
CA ILE A 350 8.99 11.04 -7.91
C ILE A 350 8.85 11.41 -9.38
N ILE A 351 7.86 10.82 -10.06
CA ILE A 351 7.41 11.26 -11.39
C ILE A 351 5.91 11.58 -11.30
N GLY A 352 5.56 12.85 -11.48
CA GLY A 352 4.21 13.37 -11.32
C GLY A 352 3.32 13.27 -12.57
N GLY A 353 3.89 12.94 -13.72
CA GLY A 353 3.17 12.85 -14.99
C GLY A 353 4.09 12.59 -16.17
N ARG A 354 3.51 12.19 -17.29
CA ARG A 354 4.18 12.21 -18.60
C ARG A 354 4.11 13.60 -19.21
N ASN A 355 5.14 13.97 -19.97
CA ASN A 355 5.24 15.24 -20.71
C ASN A 355 5.03 16.48 -19.81
N GLN A 356 5.48 16.42 -18.55
CA GLN A 356 5.44 17.60 -17.68
C GLN A 356 6.44 18.64 -18.18
N GLN A 357 5.95 19.85 -18.41
CA GLN A 357 6.71 21.00 -18.91
C GLN A 357 6.25 22.25 -18.15
N GLY A 358 6.87 22.54 -17.01
CA GLY A 358 6.49 23.66 -16.16
C GLY A 358 6.63 23.36 -14.68
N GLU A 359 6.81 24.41 -13.88
CA GLU A 359 6.84 24.34 -12.41
C GLU A 359 5.42 24.15 -11.83
N ARG A 360 5.33 23.45 -10.70
CA ARG A 360 4.10 23.24 -9.91
C ARG A 360 2.93 22.69 -10.72
N GLN A 361 3.23 21.81 -11.67
CA GLN A 361 2.19 21.09 -12.39
C GLN A 361 1.55 20.04 -11.48
N PHE A 362 0.30 19.69 -11.76
CA PHE A 362 -0.44 18.68 -10.99
C PHE A 362 0.36 17.38 -10.87
N ASN A 363 0.80 17.07 -9.65
CA ASN A 363 1.69 15.95 -9.37
C ASN A 363 0.87 14.71 -8.99
N ARG A 364 0.63 13.83 -9.96
CA ARG A 364 -0.21 12.64 -9.78
C ARG A 364 0.38 11.62 -8.82
N ALA A 365 1.69 11.67 -8.56
CA ALA A 365 2.34 10.78 -7.61
C ALA A 365 1.88 11.02 -6.17
N VAL A 366 1.46 12.26 -5.86
CA VAL A 366 1.16 12.70 -4.50
C VAL A 366 -0.25 13.29 -4.35
N ASN A 367 -0.76 14.02 -5.36
CA ASN A 367 -2.05 14.71 -5.28
C ASN A 367 -3.22 13.92 -5.89
N ALA A 368 -2.96 12.96 -6.78
CA ALA A 368 -4.04 12.22 -7.45
C ALA A 368 -4.46 10.99 -6.66
N THR A 369 -5.66 11.03 -6.08
CA THR A 369 -6.28 9.85 -5.47
C THR A 369 -7.02 9.03 -6.52
N ARG A 370 -6.68 7.76 -6.65
CA ARG A 370 -7.16 6.85 -7.71
C ARG A 370 -7.56 5.51 -7.14
N GLN A 371 -8.49 4.81 -7.80
CA GLN A 371 -8.92 3.50 -7.30
C GLN A 371 -7.78 2.48 -7.50
N PRO A 372 -7.28 1.84 -6.42
CA PRO A 372 -6.14 0.92 -6.50
C PRO A 372 -6.50 -0.45 -7.12
N GLY A 373 -7.80 -0.77 -7.24
CA GLY A 373 -8.26 -2.07 -7.68
C GLY A 373 -7.68 -3.20 -6.82
N SER A 374 -7.28 -4.29 -7.48
CA SER A 374 -6.67 -5.46 -6.81
C SER A 374 -5.35 -5.18 -6.07
N ALA A 375 -4.71 -4.01 -6.24
CA ALA A 375 -3.56 -3.62 -5.40
C ALA A 375 -3.95 -3.39 -3.93
N MET A 376 -5.25 -3.31 -3.63
CA MET A 376 -5.78 -3.25 -2.26
C MET A 376 -5.75 -4.60 -1.52
N LYS A 377 -5.73 -5.73 -2.23
CA LYS A 377 -5.85 -7.07 -1.61
C LYS A 377 -4.78 -7.38 -0.55
N PRO A 378 -3.49 -7.07 -0.75
CA PRO A 378 -2.49 -7.33 0.29
C PRO A 378 -2.73 -6.49 1.55
N ILE A 379 -3.17 -5.23 1.40
CA ILE A 379 -3.28 -4.27 2.51
C ILE A 379 -4.63 -4.34 3.24
N ALA A 380 -5.72 -4.67 2.53
CA ALA A 380 -7.06 -4.72 3.10
C ALA A 380 -7.52 -6.12 3.50
N VAL A 381 -6.92 -7.18 2.93
CA VAL A 381 -7.44 -8.55 3.05
C VAL A 381 -6.38 -9.51 3.57
N TYR A 382 -5.33 -9.77 2.79
CA TYR A 382 -4.41 -10.86 3.10
C TYR A 382 -3.42 -10.52 4.21
N GLY A 383 -2.90 -9.29 4.26
CA GLY A 383 -2.10 -8.78 5.38
C GLY A 383 -2.83 -8.86 6.73
N PRO A 384 -4.04 -8.29 6.87
CA PRO A 384 -4.80 -8.43 8.12
C PRO A 384 -5.26 -9.86 8.40
N ALA A 385 -5.48 -10.71 7.39
CA ALA A 385 -5.76 -12.13 7.61
C ALA A 385 -4.55 -12.85 8.23
N LEU A 386 -3.35 -12.65 7.67
CA LEU A 386 -2.10 -13.19 8.22
C LEU A 386 -1.86 -12.70 9.66
N GLU A 387 -2.11 -11.42 9.92
CA GLU A 387 -1.98 -10.84 11.27
C GLU A 387 -2.99 -11.45 12.26
N LYS A 388 -4.18 -11.86 11.80
CA LYS A 388 -5.17 -12.58 12.60
C LYS A 388 -4.86 -14.07 12.81
N GLY A 389 -3.79 -14.58 12.24
CA GLY A 389 -3.40 -15.99 12.36
C GLY A 389 -3.92 -16.90 11.26
N TYR A 390 -4.50 -16.36 10.19
CA TYR A 390 -4.66 -17.14 8.96
C TYR A 390 -3.29 -17.35 8.31
N SER A 391 -3.18 -18.35 7.43
CA SER A 391 -1.91 -18.72 6.82
C SER A 391 -1.97 -18.64 5.30
N PRO A 392 -0.82 -18.64 4.60
CA PRO A 392 -0.82 -18.77 3.14
C PRO A 392 -1.55 -20.03 2.63
N ALA A 393 -1.61 -21.08 3.46
CA ALA A 393 -2.34 -22.33 3.20
C ALA A 393 -3.85 -22.23 3.41
N THR A 394 -4.37 -21.21 4.10
CA THR A 394 -5.81 -21.09 4.36
C THR A 394 -6.60 -21.19 3.05
N VAL A 395 -7.52 -22.15 2.99
CA VAL A 395 -8.30 -22.43 1.79
C VAL A 395 -9.62 -21.68 1.83
N LEU A 396 -9.95 -21.07 0.69
CA LEU A 396 -11.27 -20.51 0.43
C LEU A 396 -11.79 -21.05 -0.90
N ASP A 397 -13.11 -21.18 -0.97
CA ASP A 397 -13.76 -21.70 -2.15
C ASP A 397 -14.00 -20.61 -3.21
N ASP A 398 -13.37 -20.74 -4.37
CA ASP A 398 -13.54 -19.86 -5.51
C ASP A 398 -14.76 -20.26 -6.35
N PHE A 399 -15.91 -19.66 -6.02
CA PHE A 399 -17.15 -19.68 -6.82
C PHE A 399 -17.98 -18.41 -6.56
N PRO A 400 -18.89 -18.01 -7.47
CA PRO A 400 -19.68 -16.80 -7.31
C PRO A 400 -20.79 -17.02 -6.29
N GLN A 401 -20.83 -16.18 -5.24
CA GLN A 401 -21.87 -16.22 -4.21
C GLN A 401 -22.56 -14.86 -4.12
N GLN A 402 -23.84 -14.86 -3.75
CA GLN A 402 -24.58 -13.64 -3.41
C GLN A 402 -24.28 -13.21 -1.97
N TYR A 403 -23.96 -11.93 -1.80
CA TYR A 403 -23.76 -11.29 -0.51
C TYR A 403 -24.87 -10.29 -0.26
N ASP A 404 -25.41 -10.28 0.96
CA ASP A 404 -26.27 -9.20 1.41
C ASP A 404 -25.42 -7.95 1.67
N THR A 405 -25.85 -6.83 1.10
CA THR A 405 -25.25 -5.50 1.27
C THR A 405 -26.33 -4.55 1.77
N GLY A 406 -25.93 -3.43 2.40
CA GLY A 406 -26.88 -2.40 2.85
C GLY A 406 -27.81 -1.87 1.75
N SER A 407 -27.45 -2.05 0.48
CA SER A 407 -28.19 -1.66 -0.72
C SER A 407 -28.88 -2.81 -1.48
N GLY A 408 -28.93 -4.02 -0.91
CA GLY A 408 -29.51 -5.21 -1.56
C GLY A 408 -28.49 -6.34 -1.76
N LYS A 409 -28.72 -7.27 -2.70
CA LYS A 409 -27.79 -8.38 -2.96
C LYS A 409 -26.74 -8.03 -4.01
N LYS A 410 -25.50 -8.46 -3.80
CA LYS A 410 -24.39 -8.27 -4.74
C LYS A 410 -23.61 -9.56 -4.94
N THR A 411 -23.30 -9.88 -6.20
CA THR A 411 -22.40 -10.97 -6.56
C THR A 411 -21.09 -10.37 -7.07
N PHE A 412 -19.96 -10.87 -6.55
CA PHE A 412 -18.63 -10.52 -7.04
C PHE A 412 -18.14 -11.64 -7.94
N VAL A 413 -17.56 -11.28 -9.08
CA VAL A 413 -17.11 -12.23 -10.11
C VAL A 413 -15.61 -12.09 -10.38
N ASN A 414 -14.99 -13.17 -10.84
CA ASN A 414 -13.61 -13.15 -11.29
C ASN A 414 -13.50 -12.50 -12.67
N TYR A 415 -12.35 -11.87 -12.92
CA TYR A 415 -12.11 -11.15 -14.18
C TYR A 415 -12.08 -12.09 -15.40
N ASP A 416 -11.58 -13.31 -15.23
CA ASP A 416 -11.49 -14.33 -16.28
C ASP A 416 -12.77 -15.18 -16.42
N GLY A 417 -13.78 -14.95 -15.58
CA GLY A 417 -15.03 -15.72 -15.56
C GLY A 417 -14.88 -17.18 -15.11
N ARG A 418 -13.69 -17.58 -14.65
CA ARG A 418 -13.37 -18.94 -14.20
C ARG A 418 -13.43 -19.05 -12.68
N TYR A 419 -13.71 -20.25 -12.19
CA TYR A 419 -13.88 -20.54 -10.77
C TYR A 419 -13.09 -21.81 -10.45
N ARG A 420 -12.06 -21.70 -9.61
CA ARG A 420 -11.08 -22.78 -9.38
C ARG A 420 -11.45 -23.72 -8.22
N GLY A 421 -12.52 -23.38 -7.50
CA GLY A 421 -12.96 -24.08 -6.30
C GLY A 421 -12.04 -23.90 -5.11
N LEU A 422 -11.77 -24.97 -4.36
CA LEU A 422 -10.95 -24.89 -3.16
C LEU A 422 -9.50 -24.56 -3.53
N ILE A 423 -9.09 -23.33 -3.21
CA ILE A 423 -7.74 -22.81 -3.44
C ILE A 423 -7.20 -22.08 -2.21
N SER A 424 -5.88 -22.13 -2.03
CA SER A 424 -5.20 -21.46 -0.92
C SER A 424 -5.17 -19.93 -1.07
N MET A 425 -4.98 -19.21 0.04
CA MET A 425 -4.73 -17.76 0.05
C MET A 425 -3.56 -17.38 -0.87
N ARG A 426 -2.48 -18.19 -0.92
CA ARG A 426 -1.35 -17.99 -1.85
C ARG A 426 -1.81 -17.99 -3.30
N THR A 427 -2.62 -18.98 -3.69
CA THR A 427 -3.15 -19.07 -5.06
C THR A 427 -4.10 -17.90 -5.35
N GLY A 428 -4.93 -17.54 -4.37
CA GLY A 428 -5.83 -16.39 -4.44
C GLY A 428 -5.11 -15.10 -4.77
N ILE A 429 -3.96 -14.83 -4.15
CA ILE A 429 -3.18 -13.63 -4.44
C ILE A 429 -2.35 -13.74 -5.72
N GLN A 430 -1.75 -14.91 -6.00
CA GLN A 430 -0.93 -15.19 -7.19
C GLN A 430 -1.69 -14.87 -8.48
N HIS A 431 -2.95 -15.33 -8.56
CA HIS A 431 -3.83 -15.10 -9.71
C HIS A 431 -4.80 -13.93 -9.50
N SER A 432 -4.73 -13.26 -8.34
CA SER A 432 -5.56 -12.10 -8.03
C SER A 432 -7.07 -12.40 -8.09
N ILE A 433 -7.51 -13.53 -7.53
CA ILE A 433 -8.90 -14.02 -7.53
C ILE A 433 -9.80 -13.11 -6.69
N ASN A 434 -10.95 -12.69 -7.23
CA ASN A 434 -11.81 -11.68 -6.61
C ASN A 434 -12.74 -12.27 -5.55
N THR A 435 -13.39 -13.39 -5.89
CA THR A 435 -14.29 -14.12 -5.00
C THR A 435 -13.61 -14.47 -3.67
N VAL A 436 -12.40 -15.04 -3.73
CA VAL A 436 -11.60 -15.41 -2.55
C VAL A 436 -11.21 -14.21 -1.71
N ALA A 437 -10.81 -13.09 -2.33
CA ALA A 437 -10.48 -11.87 -1.58
C ALA A 437 -11.71 -11.30 -0.85
N VAL A 438 -12.89 -11.35 -1.48
CA VAL A 438 -14.15 -10.91 -0.86
C VAL A 438 -14.55 -11.83 0.30
N LYS A 439 -14.49 -13.15 0.10
CA LYS A 439 -14.78 -14.14 1.16
C LYS A 439 -13.84 -13.97 2.35
N MET A 440 -12.55 -13.78 2.10
CA MET A 440 -11.57 -13.56 3.17
C MET A 440 -11.83 -12.26 3.91
N LEU A 441 -12.16 -11.15 3.20
CA LEU A 441 -12.52 -9.90 3.87
C LEU A 441 -13.78 -10.04 4.74
N GLN A 442 -14.78 -10.79 4.26
CA GLN A 442 -15.97 -11.09 5.04
C GLN A 442 -15.61 -11.88 6.31
N GLN A 443 -14.74 -12.88 6.18
CA GLN A 443 -14.32 -13.76 7.26
C GLN A 443 -13.45 -13.05 8.33
N ILE A 444 -12.53 -12.16 7.94
CA ILE A 444 -11.77 -11.35 8.92
C ILE A 444 -12.57 -10.17 9.48
N GLY A 445 -13.62 -9.75 8.77
CA GLY A 445 -14.43 -8.57 9.03
C GLY A 445 -13.92 -7.31 8.32
N VAL A 446 -14.81 -6.57 7.66
CA VAL A 446 -14.48 -5.34 6.90
C VAL A 446 -13.75 -4.30 7.77
N ARG A 447 -14.16 -4.17 9.04
CA ARG A 447 -13.57 -3.20 9.98
C ARG A 447 -12.11 -3.51 10.31
N GLU A 448 -11.74 -4.79 10.34
CA GLU A 448 -10.36 -5.22 10.51
C GLU A 448 -9.50 -4.74 9.34
N GLY A 449 -9.99 -4.99 8.11
CA GLY A 449 -9.32 -4.52 6.89
C GLY A 449 -9.14 -3.00 6.87
N ILE A 450 -10.14 -2.22 7.29
CA ILE A 450 -10.05 -0.76 7.39
C ILE A 450 -9.00 -0.33 8.42
N ASN A 451 -9.03 -0.91 9.62
CA ASN A 451 -8.09 -0.54 10.69
C ASN A 451 -6.64 -0.84 10.31
N PHE A 452 -6.39 -2.00 9.70
CA PHE A 452 -5.08 -2.37 9.20
C PHE A 452 -4.64 -1.45 8.05
N THR A 453 -5.53 -1.14 7.10
CA THR A 453 -5.21 -0.22 6.00
C THR A 453 -4.83 1.18 6.51
N LYS A 454 -5.49 1.68 7.56
CA LYS A 454 -5.14 2.96 8.20
C LYS A 454 -3.81 2.91 8.94
N SER A 455 -3.47 1.78 9.57
CA SER A 455 -2.18 1.64 10.27
C SER A 455 -1.01 1.74 9.30
N LEU A 456 -1.20 1.33 8.04
CA LEU A 456 -0.23 1.44 6.94
C LEU A 456 -0.09 2.84 6.33
N GLY A 457 -0.77 3.86 6.88
CA GLY A 457 -0.63 5.26 6.45
C GLY A 457 -1.57 5.71 5.33
N ILE A 458 -2.59 4.93 4.97
CA ILE A 458 -3.64 5.39 4.04
C ILE A 458 -4.58 6.37 4.76
N THR A 459 -4.63 7.62 4.30
CA THR A 459 -5.40 8.70 4.95
C THR A 459 -6.72 9.05 4.26
N THR A 460 -6.96 8.47 3.08
CA THR A 460 -8.06 8.84 2.19
C THR A 460 -9.36 8.07 2.39
N LEU A 461 -9.42 7.14 3.35
CA LEU A 461 -10.61 6.33 3.60
C LEU A 461 -11.78 7.18 4.11
N VAL A 462 -12.98 6.86 3.65
CA VAL A 462 -14.25 7.48 4.07
C VAL A 462 -15.06 6.46 4.85
N GLU A 463 -15.21 6.66 6.16
CA GLU A 463 -15.91 5.71 7.04
C GLU A 463 -17.34 6.13 7.39
N ASN A 464 -17.73 7.38 7.10
CA ASN A 464 -19.02 7.94 7.48
C ASN A 464 -19.70 8.61 6.26
N GLY A 465 -21.04 8.62 6.26
CA GLY A 465 -21.85 9.17 5.18
C GLY A 465 -22.13 8.15 4.07
N GLU A 466 -22.85 8.56 3.03
CA GLU A 466 -23.14 7.74 1.84
C GLU A 466 -22.72 8.52 0.59
N PRO A 467 -21.81 8.00 -0.25
CA PRO A 467 -21.12 6.71 -0.13
C PRO A 467 -19.99 6.70 0.94
N ASN A 468 -19.67 5.50 1.46
CA ASN A 468 -18.50 5.22 2.31
C ASN A 468 -17.79 3.91 1.89
N ASP A 469 -16.65 3.63 2.51
CA ASP A 469 -15.77 2.51 2.20
C ASP A 469 -16.04 1.25 3.03
N ILE A 470 -17.04 1.26 3.92
CA ILE A 470 -17.40 0.12 4.78
C ILE A 470 -18.27 -0.87 3.99
N GLY A 471 -17.63 -1.66 3.13
CA GLY A 471 -18.31 -2.73 2.40
C GLY A 471 -17.35 -3.74 1.76
N LEU A 472 -17.89 -4.86 1.29
CA LEU A 472 -17.08 -5.94 0.70
C LEU A 472 -16.35 -5.54 -0.60
N SER A 473 -16.79 -4.49 -1.29
CA SER A 473 -16.05 -3.92 -2.42
C SER A 473 -14.68 -3.35 -2.04
N PHE A 474 -14.47 -3.05 -0.75
CA PHE A 474 -13.18 -2.64 -0.21
C PHE A 474 -12.06 -3.65 -0.53
N ALA A 475 -12.37 -4.95 -0.49
CA ALA A 475 -11.42 -6.02 -0.86
C ALA A 475 -10.85 -5.87 -2.27
N LEU A 476 -11.60 -5.22 -3.17
CA LEU A 476 -11.28 -5.07 -4.58
C LEU A 476 -10.85 -3.64 -4.93
N GLY A 477 -10.57 -2.79 -3.93
CA GLY A 477 -10.16 -1.40 -4.12
C GLY A 477 -11.31 -0.45 -4.47
N GLY A 478 -12.56 -0.82 -4.17
CA GLY A 478 -13.71 0.07 -4.24
C GLY A 478 -13.66 1.11 -3.13
N LEU A 479 -13.00 2.23 -3.40
CA LEU A 479 -12.84 3.36 -2.49
C LEU A 479 -13.57 4.60 -3.02
N THR A 480 -14.08 5.39 -2.10
CA THR A 480 -14.82 6.64 -2.33
C THR A 480 -13.90 7.72 -2.90
N LYS A 481 -12.70 7.90 -2.30
CA LYS A 481 -11.69 8.85 -2.78
C LYS A 481 -10.58 8.22 -3.62
N GLY A 482 -10.27 6.94 -3.39
CA GLY A 482 -9.05 6.30 -3.93
C GLY A 482 -7.84 6.52 -3.02
N VAL A 483 -6.64 6.16 -3.50
CA VAL A 483 -5.36 6.34 -2.81
C VAL A 483 -4.36 7.03 -3.73
N SER A 484 -3.41 7.77 -3.17
CA SER A 484 -2.28 8.30 -3.94
C SER A 484 -1.21 7.23 -4.19
N PRO A 485 -0.41 7.32 -5.28
CA PRO A 485 0.76 6.46 -5.46
C PRO A 485 1.73 6.50 -4.28
N LEU A 486 1.98 7.67 -3.69
CA LEU A 486 2.85 7.81 -2.52
C LEU A 486 2.36 7.00 -1.31
N GLU A 487 1.08 7.14 -0.93
CA GLU A 487 0.49 6.40 0.19
C GLU A 487 0.52 4.88 -0.06
N LEU A 488 0.16 4.46 -1.28
CA LEU A 488 0.16 3.03 -1.63
C LEU A 488 1.57 2.44 -1.62
N THR A 489 2.58 3.21 -2.05
CA THR A 489 3.99 2.80 -2.01
C THR A 489 4.47 2.64 -0.57
N ALA A 490 4.13 3.60 0.31
CA ALA A 490 4.48 3.54 1.73
C ALA A 490 3.84 2.33 2.44
N ALA A 491 2.57 2.04 2.13
CA ALA A 491 1.86 0.89 2.67
C ALA A 491 2.53 -0.45 2.30
N TYR A 492 2.95 -0.61 1.03
CA TYR A 492 3.70 -1.80 0.59
C TYR A 492 5.11 -1.87 1.18
N GLY A 493 5.74 -0.71 1.47
CA GLY A 493 7.03 -0.63 2.14
C GLY A 493 7.04 -1.32 3.51
N CYS A 494 5.89 -1.35 4.19
CA CYS A 494 5.76 -2.06 5.47
C CYS A 494 6.02 -3.56 5.32
N PHE A 495 5.62 -4.19 4.22
CA PHE A 495 5.89 -5.61 3.96
C PHE A 495 7.37 -5.86 3.66
N ALA A 496 8.05 -4.92 3.00
CA ALA A 496 9.48 -5.01 2.67
C ALA A 496 10.37 -4.90 3.92
N ASN A 497 9.94 -4.13 4.92
CA ASN A 497 10.72 -3.81 6.12
C ASN A 497 10.08 -4.36 7.41
N GLY A 498 9.74 -5.65 7.41
CA GLY A 498 9.39 -6.38 8.64
C GLY A 498 8.18 -5.85 9.41
N GLY A 499 7.26 -5.15 8.73
CA GLY A 499 6.03 -4.63 9.31
C GLY A 499 6.13 -3.25 9.95
N ILE A 500 7.17 -2.48 9.63
CA ILE A 500 7.39 -1.13 10.17
C ILE A 500 6.90 -0.09 9.16
N TYR A 501 5.94 0.74 9.59
CA TYR A 501 5.55 1.95 8.86
C TYR A 501 6.53 3.09 9.16
N VAL A 502 6.99 3.75 8.10
CA VAL A 502 7.82 4.96 8.16
C VAL A 502 7.19 6.00 7.25
N LYS A 503 6.91 7.20 7.79
CA LYS A 503 6.27 8.27 7.00
C LYS A 503 7.22 8.72 5.88
N PRO A 504 6.76 8.77 4.61
CA PRO A 504 7.57 9.26 3.51
C PRO A 504 8.02 10.71 3.67
N TYR A 505 9.23 11.03 3.25
CA TYR A 505 9.80 12.39 3.27
C TYR A 505 10.85 12.59 2.17
N ALA A 506 10.96 13.81 1.64
CA ALA A 506 11.98 14.19 0.66
C ALA A 506 13.14 14.98 1.31
N ILE A 507 12.89 15.80 2.34
CA ILE A 507 13.91 16.67 2.93
C ILE A 507 14.56 16.05 4.17
N ARG A 508 15.88 15.83 4.13
CA ARG A 508 16.68 15.44 5.31
C ARG A 508 17.00 16.65 6.20
N LYS A 509 17.48 17.74 5.59
CA LYS A 509 18.01 18.91 6.30
C LYS A 509 17.88 20.16 5.43
N ILE A 510 17.64 21.31 6.04
CA ILE A 510 17.74 22.63 5.40
C ILE A 510 18.71 23.49 6.20
N GLU A 511 19.67 24.10 5.52
CA GLU A 511 20.57 25.13 6.06
C GLU A 511 20.26 26.49 5.44
N ASP A 512 20.46 27.56 6.20
CA ASP A 512 20.47 28.92 5.67
C ASP A 512 21.76 29.21 4.87
N LYS A 513 21.84 30.42 4.29
CA LYS A 513 23.00 30.87 3.51
C LYS A 513 24.32 30.89 4.31
N ASP A 514 24.23 30.99 5.64
CA ASP A 514 25.36 31.08 6.56
C ASP A 514 25.77 29.69 7.11
N GLY A 515 25.04 28.64 6.73
CA GLY A 515 25.31 27.25 7.12
C GLY A 515 24.62 26.81 8.41
N ASN A 516 23.73 27.61 8.99
CA ASN A 516 22.99 27.22 10.18
C ASN A 516 21.84 26.27 9.80
N ILE A 517 21.68 25.18 10.56
CA ILE A 517 20.59 24.23 10.37
C ILE A 517 19.28 24.86 10.84
N ILE A 518 18.34 25.08 9.92
CA ILE A 518 17.00 25.62 10.23
C ILE A 518 15.94 24.50 10.31
N TYR A 519 16.19 23.36 9.67
CA TYR A 519 15.33 22.17 9.74
C TYR A 519 16.16 20.90 9.60
N GLU A 520 15.80 19.87 10.37
CA GLU A 520 16.34 18.51 10.26
C GLU A 520 15.23 17.48 10.54
N ASN A 521 15.09 16.50 9.64
CA ASN A 521 14.03 15.51 9.74
C ASN A 521 14.33 14.44 10.79
N LYS A 522 13.30 14.07 11.57
CA LYS A 522 13.35 12.97 12.55
C LYS A 522 12.51 11.81 12.05
N ILE A 523 13.16 10.69 11.74
CA ILE A 523 12.50 9.49 11.23
C ILE A 523 11.68 8.85 12.36
N MET A 524 10.36 8.79 12.17
CA MET A 524 9.43 8.13 13.09
C MET A 524 9.06 6.75 12.54
N LYS A 525 9.36 5.70 13.32
CA LYS A 525 9.07 4.31 12.98
C LYS A 525 7.93 3.78 13.86
N LYS A 526 6.98 3.05 13.28
CA LYS A 526 5.88 2.41 13.99
C LYS A 526 5.72 0.97 13.52
N GLN A 527 5.80 -0.01 14.42
CA GLN A 527 5.43 -1.39 14.11
C GLN A 527 3.90 -1.45 13.90
N VAL A 528 3.45 -1.93 12.74
CA VAL A 528 2.03 -1.95 12.36
C VAL A 528 1.50 -3.34 12.02
N MET A 529 2.39 -4.33 11.89
CA MET A 529 2.09 -5.76 11.79
C MET A 529 3.28 -6.55 12.32
N SER A 530 3.15 -7.84 12.60
CA SER A 530 4.28 -8.67 13.00
C SER A 530 5.32 -8.86 11.86
N PRO A 531 6.62 -9.07 12.17
CA PRO A 531 7.60 -9.44 11.16
C PRO A 531 7.23 -10.70 10.37
N GLN A 532 6.58 -11.67 11.03
CA GLN A 532 6.11 -12.91 10.42
C GLN A 532 5.01 -12.63 9.38
N THR A 533 4.04 -11.76 9.69
CA THR A 533 3.03 -11.29 8.73
C THR A 533 3.67 -10.64 7.51
N ALA A 534 4.62 -9.70 7.73
CA ALA A 534 5.31 -9.02 6.65
C ALA A 534 6.09 -9.98 5.75
N TYR A 535 6.77 -10.96 6.35
CA TYR A 535 7.51 -12.00 5.64
C TYR A 535 6.58 -12.93 4.84
N LEU A 536 5.52 -13.47 5.45
CA LEU A 536 4.57 -14.37 4.78
C LEU A 536 3.84 -13.64 3.64
N MET A 537 3.49 -12.37 3.82
CA MET A 537 2.89 -11.56 2.76
C MET A 537 3.88 -11.37 1.60
N SER A 538 5.15 -11.09 1.89
CA SER A 538 6.20 -10.97 0.87
C SER A 538 6.49 -12.28 0.16
N ASP A 539 6.44 -13.40 0.87
CA ASP A 539 6.58 -14.74 0.29
C ASP A 539 5.43 -15.08 -0.66
N MET A 540 4.19 -14.75 -0.30
CA MET A 540 3.04 -14.88 -1.19
C MET A 540 3.12 -13.91 -2.39
N LEU A 541 3.57 -12.67 -2.19
CA LEU A 541 3.67 -11.68 -3.28
C LEU A 541 4.81 -11.96 -4.27
N GLN A 542 5.82 -12.74 -3.87
CA GLN A 542 6.83 -13.25 -4.80
C GLN A 542 6.21 -14.17 -5.86
N THR A 543 5.18 -14.97 -5.53
CA THR A 543 4.55 -15.86 -6.53
C THR A 543 3.78 -15.09 -7.60
N VAL A 544 3.31 -13.87 -7.30
CA VAL A 544 2.70 -12.98 -8.30
C VAL A 544 3.70 -12.62 -9.40
N VAL A 545 4.98 -12.49 -9.05
CA VAL A 545 6.06 -12.17 -9.98
C VAL A 545 6.66 -13.43 -10.59
N THR A 546 6.86 -14.52 -9.85
CA THR A 546 7.50 -15.71 -10.42
C THR A 546 6.56 -16.56 -11.28
N ALA A 547 5.26 -16.60 -10.96
CA ALA A 547 4.30 -17.49 -11.61
C ALA A 547 2.87 -16.92 -11.70
N GLY A 548 2.70 -15.60 -11.55
CA GLY A 548 1.39 -14.95 -11.43
C GLY A 548 1.17 -13.81 -12.43
N THR A 549 0.51 -12.74 -11.98
CA THR A 549 0.05 -11.65 -12.85
C THR A 549 1.12 -10.63 -13.24
N ALA A 550 2.34 -10.69 -12.70
CA ALA A 550 3.39 -9.68 -12.90
C ALA A 550 4.79 -10.20 -13.27
N PRO A 551 4.96 -11.22 -14.13
CA PRO A 551 6.28 -11.80 -14.39
C PRO A 551 7.30 -10.85 -15.01
N ARG A 552 6.83 -9.80 -15.67
CA ARG A 552 7.70 -8.78 -16.28
C ARG A 552 8.37 -7.84 -15.26
N ALA A 553 8.01 -7.92 -13.98
CA ALA A 553 8.64 -7.15 -12.91
C ALA A 553 9.94 -7.81 -12.39
N ALA A 554 10.19 -9.08 -12.71
CA ALA A 554 11.32 -9.83 -12.18
C ALA A 554 12.67 -9.15 -12.46
N LEU A 555 13.49 -9.00 -11.43
CA LEU A 555 14.90 -8.60 -11.51
C LEU A 555 15.78 -9.87 -11.51
N PRO A 556 16.93 -9.85 -12.19
CA PRO A 556 17.74 -11.06 -12.40
C PRO A 556 18.50 -11.53 -11.16
N ASP A 557 18.83 -10.63 -10.24
CA ASP A 557 19.80 -10.84 -9.17
C ASP A 557 19.20 -10.85 -7.75
N ARG A 558 17.91 -10.52 -7.60
CA ARG A 558 17.25 -10.37 -6.30
C ARG A 558 15.77 -10.73 -6.35
N PRO A 559 15.18 -11.22 -5.25
CA PRO A 559 13.76 -11.51 -5.18
C PRO A 559 12.94 -10.22 -5.31
N VAL A 560 11.82 -10.32 -6.04
CA VAL A 560 10.85 -9.25 -6.21
C VAL A 560 9.49 -9.74 -5.74
N ALA A 561 8.88 -9.00 -4.83
CA ALA A 561 7.49 -9.15 -4.45
C ALA A 561 6.69 -8.02 -5.11
N GLY A 562 5.45 -8.29 -5.52
CA GLY A 562 4.63 -7.22 -6.09
C GLY A 562 3.21 -7.62 -6.41
N LYS A 563 2.40 -6.63 -6.76
CA LYS A 563 0.98 -6.81 -7.06
C LYS A 563 0.53 -5.91 -8.20
N THR A 564 -0.29 -6.47 -9.08
CA THR A 564 -1.05 -5.69 -10.07
C THR A 564 -2.38 -5.21 -9.49
N GLY A 565 -2.78 -4.01 -9.89
CA GLY A 565 -4.12 -3.47 -9.68
C GLY A 565 -4.76 -3.10 -11.02
N THR A 566 -6.04 -3.41 -11.19
CA THR A 566 -6.84 -3.01 -12.35
C THR A 566 -8.28 -2.82 -11.88
N THR A 567 -8.92 -1.73 -12.31
CA THR A 567 -10.31 -1.42 -11.98
C THR A 567 -11.28 -2.03 -13.01
N SER A 568 -12.53 -2.25 -12.62
CA SER A 568 -13.54 -2.98 -13.42
C SER A 568 -13.84 -2.37 -14.79
N PHE A 569 -13.58 -1.07 -14.99
CA PHE A 569 -13.76 -0.37 -16.27
C PHE A 569 -12.44 -0.04 -16.98
N ASN A 570 -11.33 -0.61 -16.50
CA ASN A 570 -9.99 -0.36 -17.05
C ASN A 570 -9.63 1.13 -17.10
N VAL A 571 -10.05 1.88 -16.08
CA VAL A 571 -9.81 3.33 -15.97
C VAL A 571 -8.52 3.66 -15.21
N ASP A 572 -8.06 2.72 -14.38
CA ASP A 572 -6.81 2.79 -13.62
C ASP A 572 -6.08 1.44 -13.71
N ALA A 573 -4.77 1.50 -13.92
CA ALA A 573 -3.88 0.36 -13.89
C ALA A 573 -2.70 0.64 -12.97
N TRP A 574 -2.35 -0.34 -12.13
CA TRP A 574 -1.32 -0.22 -11.12
C TRP A 574 -0.36 -1.39 -11.17
N PHE A 575 0.90 -1.10 -10.90
CA PHE A 575 1.84 -2.08 -10.40
C PHE A 575 2.53 -1.51 -9.16
N VAL A 576 2.55 -2.27 -8.07
CA VAL A 576 3.31 -1.94 -6.87
C VAL A 576 4.24 -3.10 -6.59
N GLY A 577 5.54 -2.85 -6.57
CA GLY A 577 6.56 -3.87 -6.41
C GLY A 577 7.67 -3.42 -5.46
N TYR A 578 8.33 -4.37 -4.84
CA TYR A 578 9.42 -4.12 -3.92
C TYR A 578 10.43 -5.27 -3.88
N THR A 579 11.64 -4.88 -3.53
CA THR A 579 12.74 -5.75 -3.07
C THR A 579 12.88 -5.55 -1.55
N PRO A 580 13.81 -6.22 -0.86
CA PRO A 580 14.08 -5.89 0.54
C PRO A 580 14.62 -4.45 0.72
N ASP A 581 15.19 -3.84 -0.32
CA ASP A 581 15.91 -2.57 -0.23
C ASP A 581 15.08 -1.36 -0.70
N LEU A 582 14.16 -1.55 -1.64
CA LEU A 582 13.39 -0.48 -2.28
C LEU A 582 11.96 -0.91 -2.61
N VAL A 583 11.01 0.00 -2.46
CA VAL A 583 9.61 -0.18 -2.87
C VAL A 583 9.22 0.90 -3.87
N GLY A 584 8.42 0.55 -4.87
CA GLY A 584 7.92 1.51 -5.84
C GLY A 584 6.56 1.17 -6.40
N SER A 585 5.81 2.20 -6.78
CA SER A 585 4.53 2.06 -7.49
C SER A 585 4.56 2.77 -8.83
N VAL A 586 3.81 2.23 -9.79
CA VAL A 586 3.52 2.85 -11.08
C VAL A 586 2.01 2.84 -11.27
N TRP A 587 1.43 4.02 -11.48
CA TRP A 587 0.04 4.21 -11.89
C TRP A 587 -0.03 4.57 -13.37
N LEU A 588 -1.07 4.12 -14.07
CA LEU A 588 -1.45 4.56 -15.40
C LEU A 588 -2.96 4.85 -15.44
N GLY A 589 -3.34 5.95 -16.09
CA GLY A 589 -4.73 6.38 -16.20
C GLY A 589 -4.90 7.68 -16.96
N TYR A 590 -6.14 8.09 -17.20
CA TYR A 590 -6.45 9.44 -17.69
C TYR A 590 -6.84 10.36 -16.54
N ASP A 591 -6.55 11.65 -16.68
CA ASP A 591 -6.93 12.67 -15.68
C ASP A 591 -8.42 12.68 -15.41
N LYS A 592 -9.21 12.64 -16.49
CA LYS A 592 -10.63 12.35 -16.42
C LYS A 592 -10.83 10.85 -16.53
N THR A 593 -11.58 10.27 -15.60
CA THR A 593 -11.84 8.83 -15.56
C THR A 593 -12.44 8.35 -16.87
N GLU A 594 -11.64 7.65 -17.66
CA GLU A 594 -11.99 7.15 -18.99
C GLU A 594 -11.35 5.77 -19.16
N ASN A 595 -12.04 4.86 -19.84
CA ASN A 595 -11.52 3.51 -20.11
C ASN A 595 -10.27 3.59 -21.01
N MET A 596 -9.19 2.89 -20.66
CA MET A 596 -7.91 2.90 -21.38
C MET A 596 -7.78 1.88 -22.51
N ASN A 597 -8.82 1.07 -22.77
CA ASN A 597 -8.86 -0.03 -23.74
C ASN A 597 -7.80 -1.12 -23.47
N ASN A 598 -8.02 -1.94 -22.45
CA ASN A 598 -7.21 -3.13 -22.10
C ASN A 598 -5.76 -2.84 -21.66
N VAL A 599 -5.57 -1.80 -20.85
CA VAL A 599 -4.28 -1.49 -20.23
C VAL A 599 -4.16 -2.16 -18.86
N PHE A 600 -3.18 -3.05 -18.69
CA PHE A 600 -2.97 -3.78 -17.44
C PHE A 600 -1.63 -3.41 -16.79
N GLY A 601 -1.63 -3.36 -15.45
CA GLY A 601 -0.43 -3.06 -14.68
C GLY A 601 0.73 -4.03 -14.93
N GLY A 602 0.44 -5.32 -15.18
CA GLY A 602 1.48 -6.32 -15.50
C GLY A 602 2.10 -6.18 -16.90
N ASN A 603 1.43 -5.48 -17.83
CA ASN A 603 1.90 -5.29 -19.21
C ASN A 603 2.66 -3.98 -19.40
N TYR A 604 2.32 -2.93 -18.66
CA TYR A 604 2.96 -1.61 -18.77
C TYR A 604 3.64 -1.16 -17.46
N GLY A 605 2.91 -1.20 -16.34
CA GLY A 605 3.42 -0.76 -15.04
C GLY A 605 4.64 -1.57 -14.56
N ALA A 606 4.57 -2.91 -14.62
CA ALA A 606 5.67 -3.79 -14.22
C ALA A 606 6.96 -3.58 -15.04
N PRO A 607 6.92 -3.48 -16.39
CA PRO A 607 8.09 -3.09 -17.19
C PRO A 607 8.66 -1.72 -16.87
N ILE A 608 7.81 -0.69 -16.70
CA ILE A 608 8.26 0.67 -16.31
C ILE A 608 8.98 0.60 -14.96
N TRP A 609 8.35 -0.05 -13.98
CA TRP A 609 8.93 -0.28 -12.65
C TRP A 609 10.29 -0.97 -12.76
N LYS A 610 10.38 -2.07 -13.52
CA LYS A 610 11.62 -2.82 -13.71
C LYS A 610 12.74 -1.96 -14.28
N LYS A 611 12.47 -1.13 -15.31
CA LYS A 611 13.48 -0.26 -15.93
C LYS A 611 14.09 0.71 -14.92
N VAL A 612 13.25 1.39 -14.14
CA VAL A 612 13.70 2.36 -13.13
C VAL A 612 14.39 1.66 -11.96
N MET A 613 13.81 0.58 -11.44
CA MET A 613 14.37 -0.16 -10.31
C MET A 613 15.68 -0.85 -10.65
N THR A 614 15.89 -1.27 -11.90
CA THR A 614 17.20 -1.80 -12.35
C THR A 614 18.29 -0.76 -12.14
N VAL A 615 18.03 0.51 -12.48
CA VAL A 615 18.99 1.60 -12.25
C VAL A 615 19.09 1.89 -10.76
N ALA A 616 17.97 2.04 -10.05
CA ALA A 616 17.98 2.35 -8.62
C ALA A 616 18.82 1.35 -7.77
N HIS A 617 18.93 0.09 -8.20
CA HIS A 617 19.70 -0.94 -7.51
C HIS A 617 21.16 -1.13 -7.96
N GLN A 618 21.68 -0.41 -8.98
CA GLN A 618 23.03 -0.70 -9.54
C GLN A 618 24.18 -0.68 -8.52
N ASP A 619 24.06 0.10 -7.44
CA ASP A 619 25.08 0.21 -6.38
C ASP A 619 24.65 -0.47 -5.07
N MET A 620 23.58 -1.27 -5.12
CA MET A 620 23.02 -1.98 -3.97
C MET A 620 23.33 -3.47 -4.10
N PRO A 621 24.11 -4.07 -3.16
CA PRO A 621 24.30 -5.51 -3.11
C PRO A 621 22.95 -6.24 -3.11
N PRO A 622 22.80 -7.33 -3.89
CA PRO A 622 21.57 -8.11 -3.86
C PRO A 622 21.29 -8.65 -2.45
N SER A 623 20.07 -8.46 -1.97
CA SER A 623 19.60 -8.91 -0.66
C SER A 623 18.36 -9.80 -0.82
N THR A 624 18.08 -10.61 0.21
CA THR A 624 16.87 -11.45 0.28
C THR A 624 15.98 -10.99 1.43
N PHE A 625 14.68 -11.24 1.35
CA PHE A 625 13.76 -10.94 2.45
C PHE A 625 14.18 -11.72 3.72
N PRO A 626 14.54 -11.03 4.82
CA PRO A 626 14.98 -11.70 6.04
C PRO A 626 13.87 -12.59 6.61
N VAL A 627 14.20 -13.83 6.93
CA VAL A 627 13.27 -14.75 7.58
C VAL A 627 13.24 -14.44 9.08
N PRO A 628 12.13 -13.95 9.64
CA PRO A 628 12.04 -13.71 11.08
C PRO A 628 11.96 -15.02 11.87
N GLU A 629 12.29 -14.96 13.16
CA GLU A 629 12.06 -16.07 14.09
C GLU A 629 10.57 -16.47 14.09
N GLY A 630 10.27 -17.75 14.31
CA GLY A 630 8.88 -18.23 14.33
C GLY A 630 8.26 -18.44 12.95
N ILE A 631 9.05 -18.48 11.87
CA ILE A 631 8.62 -19.06 10.59
C ILE A 631 8.99 -20.54 10.54
N THR A 632 8.02 -21.38 10.21
CA THR A 632 8.22 -22.83 10.00
C THR A 632 7.62 -23.27 8.66
N THR A 633 8.03 -24.42 8.15
CA THR A 633 7.50 -25.01 6.92
C THR A 633 6.87 -26.36 7.22
N LEU A 634 5.64 -26.58 6.76
CA LEU A 634 4.90 -27.84 6.93
C LEU A 634 4.38 -28.33 5.58
N THR A 635 4.20 -29.65 5.47
CA THR A 635 3.43 -30.22 4.35
C THR A 635 1.96 -30.22 4.73
N VAL A 636 1.13 -29.66 3.86
CA VAL A 636 -0.32 -29.58 4.04
C VAL A 636 -1.04 -30.09 2.79
N ASP A 637 -2.29 -30.48 2.97
CA ASP A 637 -3.20 -30.73 1.86
C ASP A 637 -3.65 -29.38 1.25
N TYR A 638 -3.31 -29.15 -0.01
CA TYR A 638 -3.67 -27.95 -0.77
C TYR A 638 -5.18 -27.66 -0.78
N LYS A 639 -6.03 -28.70 -0.71
CA LYS A 639 -7.50 -28.55 -0.80
C LYS A 639 -8.17 -28.23 0.52
N SER A 640 -7.50 -28.41 1.66
CA SER A 640 -8.04 -28.04 2.98
C SER A 640 -7.19 -27.00 3.71
N GLY A 641 -5.90 -26.90 3.41
CA GLY A 641 -4.92 -26.13 4.17
C GLY A 641 -4.54 -26.78 5.50
N LEU A 642 -5.00 -28.01 5.75
CA LEU A 642 -4.79 -28.78 6.96
C LEU A 642 -3.68 -29.83 6.77
N LEU A 643 -3.30 -30.53 7.84
CA LEU A 643 -2.32 -31.61 7.76
C LEU A 643 -2.87 -32.73 6.85
N PRO A 644 -2.06 -33.34 5.97
CA PRO A 644 -2.54 -34.39 5.09
C PRO A 644 -2.93 -35.64 5.89
N ASP A 645 -3.98 -36.32 5.46
CA ASP A 645 -4.39 -37.62 5.97
C ASP A 645 -3.99 -38.74 4.98
N SER A 646 -4.38 -39.99 5.28
CA SER A 646 -4.11 -41.13 4.38
C SER A 646 -4.87 -41.09 3.05
N LEU A 647 -5.92 -40.26 2.94
CA LEU A 647 -6.73 -40.12 1.73
C LEU A 647 -6.26 -38.98 0.83
N THR A 648 -5.45 -38.07 1.36
CA THR A 648 -4.97 -36.90 0.63
C THR A 648 -4.18 -37.32 -0.61
N PRO A 649 -4.63 -36.97 -1.83
CA PRO A 649 -3.90 -37.32 -3.05
C PRO A 649 -2.52 -36.67 -3.10
N GLU A 650 -1.51 -37.41 -3.57
CA GLU A 650 -0.11 -36.95 -3.60
C GLU A 650 0.07 -35.61 -4.35
N LYS A 651 -0.69 -35.39 -5.43
CA LYS A 651 -0.68 -34.13 -6.20
C LYS A 651 -1.11 -32.89 -5.40
N TYR A 652 -1.76 -33.08 -4.24
CA TYR A 652 -2.20 -32.02 -3.35
C TYR A 652 -1.35 -31.86 -2.11
N LEU A 653 -0.29 -32.65 -1.95
CA LEU A 653 0.70 -32.42 -0.91
C LEU A 653 1.59 -31.24 -1.30
N VAL A 654 1.48 -30.13 -0.57
CA VAL A 654 2.27 -28.91 -0.81
C VAL A 654 3.02 -28.50 0.45
N GLN A 655 4.27 -28.05 0.28
CA GLN A 655 5.00 -27.40 1.37
C GLN A 655 4.59 -25.94 1.44
N GLU A 656 4.27 -25.48 2.65
CA GLU A 656 3.86 -24.10 2.88
C GLU A 656 4.51 -23.55 4.15
N LYS A 657 4.74 -22.23 4.16
CA LYS A 657 5.32 -21.50 5.29
C LYS A 657 4.23 -20.96 6.21
N PHE A 658 4.49 -21.06 7.51
CA PHE A 658 3.57 -20.68 8.56
C PHE A 658 4.27 -19.82 9.60
N ASN A 659 3.49 -18.96 10.27
CA ASN A 659 3.85 -18.48 11.59
C ASN A 659 3.68 -19.67 12.56
N SER A 660 4.72 -20.03 13.31
CA SER A 660 4.74 -21.19 14.20
C SER A 660 3.66 -21.13 15.30
N ALA A 661 3.17 -19.94 15.62
CA ALA A 661 2.06 -19.75 16.55
C ALA A 661 0.70 -20.18 15.97
N TYR A 662 0.58 -20.29 14.64
CA TYR A 662 -0.68 -20.50 13.91
C TYR A 662 -0.57 -21.65 12.88
N ILE A 663 0.09 -22.74 13.27
CA ILE A 663 0.17 -23.95 12.44
C ILE A 663 -1.15 -24.73 12.47
N PRO A 664 -1.53 -25.41 11.38
CA PRO A 664 -2.67 -26.32 11.42
C PRO A 664 -2.39 -27.50 12.35
N THR A 665 -3.39 -27.84 13.18
CA THR A 665 -3.35 -28.99 14.09
C THR A 665 -4.33 -30.09 13.72
N GLU A 666 -5.29 -29.77 12.86
CA GLU A 666 -6.28 -30.72 12.33
C GLU A 666 -5.77 -31.39 11.06
N VAL A 667 -6.27 -32.60 10.80
CA VAL A 667 -6.02 -33.35 9.56
C VAL A 667 -7.11 -33.06 8.53
N SER A 668 -6.77 -33.18 7.25
CA SER A 668 -7.69 -32.95 6.14
C SER A 668 -8.95 -33.81 6.28
N ASN A 669 -10.09 -33.16 6.09
CA ASN A 669 -11.42 -33.78 6.13
C ASN A 669 -12.21 -33.58 4.83
N VAL A 670 -11.53 -33.10 3.78
CA VAL A 670 -12.12 -32.83 2.46
C VAL A 670 -11.96 -33.99 1.49
N TRP A 671 -11.38 -35.12 1.90
CA TRP A 671 -11.25 -36.31 1.08
C TRP A 671 -12.11 -37.43 1.65
N VAL A 672 -12.89 -38.08 0.79
CA VAL A 672 -13.74 -39.22 1.15
C VAL A 672 -13.54 -40.37 0.18
N GLN A 673 -13.64 -41.59 0.70
CA GLN A 673 -13.66 -42.79 -0.12
C GLN A 673 -15.09 -43.19 -0.45
N VAL A 674 -15.37 -43.36 -1.74
CA VAL A 674 -16.70 -43.78 -2.23
C VAL A 674 -16.51 -44.92 -3.23
N PRO A 675 -17.16 -46.08 -3.02
CA PRO A 675 -17.22 -47.12 -4.04
C PRO A 675 -18.04 -46.65 -5.26
N VAL A 676 -17.46 -46.81 -6.44
CA VAL A 676 -18.06 -46.44 -7.73
C VAL A 676 -18.00 -47.61 -8.69
N CYS A 677 -18.86 -47.58 -9.70
CA CYS A 677 -18.88 -48.59 -10.76
C CYS A 677 -17.55 -48.57 -11.53
N VAL A 678 -16.92 -49.74 -11.71
CA VAL A 678 -15.64 -49.85 -12.42
C VAL A 678 -15.77 -49.36 -13.87
N ASP A 679 -16.90 -49.60 -14.52
CA ASP A 679 -17.08 -49.34 -15.96
C ASP A 679 -17.47 -47.88 -16.26
N THR A 680 -18.18 -47.21 -15.35
CA THR A 680 -18.69 -45.85 -15.58
C THR A 680 -18.07 -44.79 -14.67
N GLY A 681 -17.43 -45.18 -13.56
CA GLY A 681 -16.97 -44.25 -12.52
C GLY A 681 -18.09 -43.52 -11.77
N GLN A 682 -19.36 -43.87 -12.03
CA GLN A 682 -20.54 -43.29 -11.39
C GLN A 682 -20.91 -44.02 -10.10
N LEU A 683 -21.85 -43.47 -9.32
CA LEU A 683 -22.36 -44.14 -8.13
C LEU A 683 -22.94 -45.50 -8.47
N LEU A 684 -22.70 -46.49 -7.60
CA LEU A 684 -23.18 -47.85 -7.81
C LEU A 684 -24.71 -47.89 -7.90
N THR A 685 -25.23 -48.69 -8.81
CA THR A 685 -26.58 -49.25 -8.71
C THR A 685 -26.50 -50.66 -8.15
N ASN A 686 -27.64 -51.19 -7.69
CA ASN A 686 -27.73 -52.57 -7.22
C ASN A 686 -27.39 -53.63 -8.29
N ASN A 687 -27.26 -53.24 -9.56
CA ASN A 687 -26.92 -54.12 -10.67
C ASN A 687 -25.46 -54.01 -11.12
N CYS A 688 -24.65 -53.14 -10.49
CA CYS A 688 -23.24 -53.00 -10.86
C CYS A 688 -22.45 -54.27 -10.48
N PRO A 689 -21.79 -54.94 -11.43
CA PRO A 689 -21.14 -56.23 -11.18
C PRO A 689 -19.82 -56.11 -10.41
N ASN A 690 -19.16 -54.95 -10.51
CA ASN A 690 -17.90 -54.69 -9.82
C ASN A 690 -17.89 -53.24 -9.29
N SER A 691 -17.19 -53.05 -8.18
CA SER A 691 -16.92 -51.73 -7.62
C SER A 691 -15.44 -51.52 -7.37
N ILE A 692 -15.01 -50.27 -7.52
CA ILE A 692 -13.70 -49.79 -7.08
C ILE A 692 -13.89 -48.64 -6.10
N THR A 693 -13.08 -48.57 -5.06
CA THR A 693 -13.07 -47.44 -4.14
C THR A 693 -12.27 -46.29 -4.74
N GLY A 694 -12.96 -45.21 -5.12
CA GLY A 694 -12.32 -43.94 -5.50
C GLY A 694 -12.15 -43.02 -4.30
N VAL A 695 -11.20 -42.09 -4.39
CA VAL A 695 -11.05 -40.96 -3.47
C VAL A 695 -11.57 -39.71 -4.15
N PHE A 696 -12.47 -38.99 -3.48
CA PHE A 696 -13.18 -37.84 -4.02
C PHE A 696 -13.15 -36.66 -3.05
N LEU A 697 -13.25 -35.46 -3.62
CA LEU A 697 -13.34 -34.21 -2.88
C LEU A 697 -14.73 -34.07 -2.24
N LYS A 698 -14.76 -34.00 -0.92
CA LYS A 698 -15.90 -33.57 -0.11
C LYS A 698 -15.81 -32.06 0.11
N ARG A 699 -16.47 -31.30 -0.77
CA ARG A 699 -16.58 -29.85 -0.61
C ARG A 699 -17.36 -29.51 0.67
N PRO A 700 -16.86 -28.62 1.54
CA PRO A 700 -17.56 -28.27 2.78
C PRO A 700 -18.92 -27.58 2.58
N ILE A 701 -19.03 -26.75 1.55
CA ILE A 701 -20.24 -25.99 1.21
C ILE A 701 -20.52 -26.18 -0.28
N PRO A 702 -21.71 -26.66 -0.67
CA PRO A 702 -22.09 -26.77 -2.07
C PRO A 702 -21.95 -25.41 -2.79
N TRP A 703 -21.34 -25.43 -3.98
CA TRP A 703 -21.28 -24.24 -4.82
C TRP A 703 -22.66 -23.94 -5.41
N THR A 704 -22.92 -22.67 -5.72
CA THR A 704 -24.19 -22.19 -6.29
C THR A 704 -23.93 -21.45 -7.60
N GLY A 705 -24.94 -21.36 -8.47
CA GLY A 705 -24.86 -20.67 -9.76
C GLY A 705 -24.76 -21.61 -10.95
N ASN A 706 -24.53 -21.05 -12.14
CA ASN A 706 -24.58 -21.78 -13.41
C ASN A 706 -23.20 -22.25 -13.91
N ILE A 707 -22.12 -21.90 -13.21
CA ILE A 707 -20.75 -22.25 -13.61
C ILE A 707 -20.13 -23.05 -12.47
N ALA A 708 -19.91 -24.34 -12.73
CA ALA A 708 -19.25 -25.23 -11.79
C ALA A 708 -17.78 -24.82 -11.58
N PRO A 709 -17.27 -24.89 -10.33
CA PRO A 709 -15.84 -24.81 -10.08
C PRO A 709 -15.06 -25.89 -10.84
N GLU A 710 -13.82 -25.59 -11.24
CA GLU A 710 -12.97 -26.47 -12.02
C GLU A 710 -12.66 -27.79 -11.29
N ASP A 711 -12.59 -27.78 -9.97
CA ASP A 711 -12.37 -28.97 -9.14
C ASP A 711 -13.67 -29.73 -8.79
N ALA A 712 -14.84 -29.27 -9.28
CA ALA A 712 -16.10 -29.98 -9.08
C ALA A 712 -16.09 -31.37 -9.77
N VAL A 713 -15.24 -31.56 -10.78
CA VAL A 713 -15.02 -32.87 -11.42
C VAL A 713 -14.34 -33.89 -10.49
N GLU A 714 -13.73 -33.42 -9.40
CA GLU A 714 -13.12 -34.28 -8.39
C GLU A 714 -14.06 -34.57 -7.22
N GLU A 715 -15.23 -33.92 -7.18
CA GLU A 715 -16.28 -34.23 -6.21
C GLU A 715 -16.86 -35.62 -6.45
N VAL A 716 -17.55 -36.13 -5.43
CA VAL A 716 -18.25 -37.40 -5.55
C VAL A 716 -19.27 -37.34 -6.70
N PRO A 717 -19.31 -38.34 -7.60
CA PRO A 717 -20.28 -38.38 -8.69
C PRO A 717 -21.70 -38.25 -8.14
N LYS A 718 -22.54 -37.47 -8.82
CA LYS A 718 -23.95 -37.27 -8.43
C LYS A 718 -24.88 -38.29 -9.08
N ASP A 719 -24.50 -38.78 -10.25
CA ASP A 719 -25.31 -39.70 -11.02
C ASP A 719 -25.01 -41.16 -10.66
N TYR A 720 -26.07 -41.97 -10.68
CA TYR A 720 -25.99 -43.42 -10.63
C TYR A 720 -25.55 -44.01 -11.95
N CYS A 721 -24.92 -45.19 -11.89
CA CYS A 721 -24.43 -45.94 -13.02
C CYS A 721 -25.53 -46.09 -14.10
N THR A 722 -25.33 -45.41 -15.22
CA THR A 722 -26.27 -45.43 -16.35
C THR A 722 -26.15 -46.71 -17.17
N LEU A 723 -25.02 -47.43 -17.07
CA LEU A 723 -24.76 -48.65 -17.83
C LEU A 723 -25.46 -49.88 -17.27
N HIS A 724 -25.44 -50.07 -15.94
CA HIS A 724 -25.96 -51.28 -15.30
C HIS A 724 -27.43 -51.16 -14.86
N GLY A 725 -28.03 -49.97 -14.96
CA GLY A 725 -29.42 -49.71 -14.56
C GLY A 725 -29.71 -50.10 -13.10
N GLY A 726 -30.98 -50.09 -12.70
CA GLY A 726 -31.38 -50.46 -11.33
C GLY A 726 -31.49 -49.28 -10.37
N GLU A 727 -31.83 -49.58 -9.12
CA GLU A 727 -31.95 -48.55 -8.08
C GLU A 727 -30.56 -48.16 -7.57
N GLY A 728 -30.41 -46.88 -7.22
CA GLY A 728 -29.19 -46.38 -6.61
C GLY A 728 -28.84 -47.22 -5.38
N TYR A 729 -27.59 -47.66 -5.31
CA TYR A 729 -27.06 -48.46 -4.20
C TYR A 729 -26.93 -47.62 -2.92
N TYR A 730 -26.78 -46.32 -3.11
CA TYR A 730 -26.88 -45.33 -2.07
C TYR A 730 -28.21 -44.59 -2.19
N GLY A 731 -28.65 -43.90 -1.15
CA GLY A 731 -29.88 -43.10 -1.23
C GLY A 731 -29.77 -41.87 -2.12
N GLU A 732 -30.73 -40.95 -2.00
CA GLU A 732 -30.46 -39.59 -2.49
C GLU A 732 -29.18 -39.08 -1.80
N TYR A 733 -28.22 -38.61 -2.61
CA TYR A 733 -26.96 -38.06 -2.11
C TYR A 733 -27.30 -36.74 -1.39
N PRO A 734 -27.19 -36.63 -0.05
CA PRO A 734 -27.41 -35.36 0.61
C PRO A 734 -26.26 -34.42 0.23
N ASP A 735 -26.57 -33.13 0.04
CA ASP A 735 -25.60 -32.12 -0.38
C ASP A 735 -24.32 -32.03 0.51
N ASN A 736 -24.31 -32.63 1.71
CA ASN A 736 -23.24 -32.50 2.71
C ASN A 736 -22.59 -33.82 3.20
N GLY A 737 -22.75 -34.96 2.50
CA GLY A 737 -22.04 -36.18 2.88
C GLY A 737 -22.36 -37.41 2.03
N PRO A 738 -21.55 -38.50 2.11
CA PRO A 738 -21.86 -39.72 1.41
C PRO A 738 -23.22 -40.27 1.90
N PRO A 739 -24.14 -40.62 1.00
CA PRO A 739 -25.45 -41.15 1.34
C PRO A 739 -25.31 -42.43 2.17
N PRO A 740 -26.20 -42.64 3.16
CA PRO A 740 -26.32 -43.95 3.77
C PRO A 740 -26.67 -44.98 2.68
N LEU A 741 -26.08 -46.17 2.77
CA LEU A 741 -26.35 -47.29 1.86
C LEU A 741 -27.86 -47.55 1.80
N ILE A 742 -28.48 -47.32 0.64
CA ILE A 742 -29.88 -47.70 0.38
C ILE A 742 -29.84 -48.96 -0.46
N LYS A 743 -29.56 -50.06 0.22
CA LYS A 743 -30.35 -51.30 0.11
C LYS A 743 -29.70 -52.36 0.98
N SER A 744 -30.43 -52.74 2.02
CA SER A 744 -30.22 -54.03 2.65
C SER A 744 -30.53 -55.13 1.65
N SER A 745 -29.53 -55.95 1.35
CA SER A 745 -29.64 -57.13 0.48
C SER A 745 -30.28 -58.32 1.18
N PHE A 746 -30.21 -58.33 2.51
CA PHE A 746 -30.82 -59.34 3.35
C PHE A 746 -31.29 -58.74 4.68
N LYS A 747 -32.29 -59.38 5.26
CA LYS A 747 -32.89 -58.94 6.53
C LYS A 747 -32.03 -59.39 7.70
N LEU A 748 -31.70 -58.47 8.59
CA LEU A 748 -31.17 -58.67 9.92
C LEU A 748 -32.30 -58.40 10.90
N ASP A 749 -32.66 -59.45 11.64
CA ASP A 749 -33.53 -59.41 12.79
C ASP A 749 -32.69 -59.60 14.06
N GLY A 750 -33.20 -59.14 15.19
CA GLY A 750 -32.59 -59.47 16.47
C GLY A 750 -33.56 -59.38 17.62
N GLU A 751 -33.31 -60.25 18.59
CA GLU A 751 -34.13 -60.39 19.79
C GLU A 751 -33.28 -60.01 21.01
N LEU A 752 -33.74 -59.00 21.74
CA LEU A 752 -33.17 -58.63 23.02
C LEU A 752 -33.73 -59.56 24.10
N GLN A 753 -32.86 -60.36 24.71
CA GLN A 753 -33.20 -61.10 25.92
C GLN A 753 -32.83 -60.28 27.14
N THR A 754 -33.80 -60.10 28.05
CA THR A 754 -33.60 -59.43 29.34
C THR A 754 -33.48 -60.45 30.47
N ASN A 755 -32.76 -60.09 31.52
CA ASN A 755 -32.79 -60.84 32.79
C ASN A 755 -34.11 -60.59 33.53
N SER A 756 -34.39 -61.37 34.57
CA SER A 756 -35.58 -61.24 35.45
C SER A 756 -35.79 -59.84 36.03
N ASN A 757 -34.74 -59.02 36.07
CA ASN A 757 -34.75 -57.64 36.58
C ASN A 757 -35.00 -56.57 35.49
N GLY A 758 -35.18 -56.97 34.22
CA GLY A 758 -35.43 -56.07 33.09
C GLY A 758 -34.17 -55.47 32.44
N THR A 759 -32.97 -55.88 32.86
CA THR A 759 -31.69 -55.48 32.25
C THR A 759 -31.37 -56.31 31.01
N ALA A 760 -30.75 -55.68 30.01
CA ALA A 760 -30.32 -56.33 28.78
C ALA A 760 -29.26 -57.41 29.07
N LYS A 761 -29.58 -58.67 28.76
CA LYS A 761 -28.69 -59.82 28.99
C LYS A 761 -27.90 -60.16 27.72
N THR A 762 -28.61 -60.41 26.62
CA THR A 762 -28.00 -60.76 25.33
C THR A 762 -28.85 -60.22 24.18
N VAL A 763 -28.22 -59.90 23.05
CA VAL A 763 -28.93 -59.65 21.79
C VAL A 763 -28.61 -60.81 20.85
N THR A 764 -29.62 -61.62 20.53
CA THR A 764 -29.46 -62.66 19.51
C THR A 764 -29.78 -62.06 18.15
N LEU A 765 -28.76 -61.95 17.30
CA LEU A 765 -28.88 -61.52 15.91
C LEU A 765 -29.11 -62.73 15.01
N SER A 766 -30.01 -62.58 14.05
CA SER A 766 -30.30 -63.59 13.02
C SER A 766 -30.54 -62.91 11.69
N TRP A 767 -29.98 -63.46 10.61
CA TRP A 767 -30.15 -62.91 9.27
C TRP A 767 -30.42 -63.99 8.24
N GLU A 768 -31.10 -63.65 7.14
CA GLU A 768 -31.37 -64.60 6.05
C GLU A 768 -30.73 -64.10 4.75
N ASN A 769 -29.57 -64.64 4.39
CA ASN A 769 -28.89 -64.31 3.13
C ASN A 769 -29.07 -65.42 2.08
N LYS A 770 -30.03 -65.23 1.17
CA LYS A 770 -30.37 -66.19 0.09
C LYS A 770 -29.28 -66.35 -0.96
N GLU A 771 -28.29 -65.44 -0.98
CA GLU A 771 -27.17 -65.45 -1.92
C GLU A 771 -25.88 -66.05 -1.30
N SER A 772 -25.98 -66.60 -0.09
CA SER A 772 -24.85 -67.20 0.61
C SER A 772 -24.34 -68.47 -0.08
N THR A 773 -23.01 -68.60 -0.15
CA THR A 773 -22.32 -69.79 -0.65
C THR A 773 -21.48 -70.41 0.47
N SER A 774 -20.93 -71.60 0.26
CA SER A 774 -19.97 -72.23 1.19
C SER A 774 -18.68 -71.41 1.42
N SER A 775 -18.47 -70.34 0.64
CA SER A 775 -17.34 -69.42 0.74
C SER A 775 -17.68 -68.05 1.36
N THR A 776 -18.91 -67.87 1.83
CA THR A 776 -19.39 -66.63 2.42
C THR A 776 -19.13 -66.59 3.93
N TYR A 777 -18.53 -65.50 4.41
CA TYR A 777 -18.41 -65.20 5.84
C TYR A 777 -19.02 -63.83 6.15
N TYR A 778 -19.38 -63.60 7.39
CA TYR A 778 -20.11 -62.41 7.83
C TYR A 778 -19.30 -61.63 8.85
N GLN A 779 -19.22 -60.32 8.67
CA GLN A 779 -18.71 -59.37 9.64
C GLN A 779 -19.89 -58.68 10.33
N ILE A 780 -19.89 -58.66 11.65
CA ILE A 780 -20.98 -58.13 12.48
C ILE A 780 -20.50 -56.83 13.11
N TYR A 781 -21.24 -55.75 12.91
CA TYR A 781 -20.89 -54.41 13.39
C TYR A 781 -21.93 -53.86 14.35
N ARG A 782 -21.50 -53.07 15.34
CA ARG A 782 -22.37 -52.37 16.29
C ARG A 782 -21.91 -50.92 16.45
N SER A 783 -22.87 -50.00 16.51
CA SER A 783 -22.62 -48.56 16.69
C SER A 783 -23.75 -47.88 17.47
N ILE A 784 -23.47 -46.71 18.06
CA ILE A 784 -24.50 -45.77 18.54
C ILE A 784 -24.93 -44.77 17.46
N ASP A 785 -24.18 -44.70 16.34
CA ASP A 785 -24.54 -43.96 15.14
C ASP A 785 -25.47 -44.84 14.27
N PRO A 786 -26.67 -44.35 13.89
CA PRO A 786 -27.61 -45.06 13.03
C PRO A 786 -27.02 -45.48 11.67
N ASN A 787 -25.92 -44.88 11.22
CA ASN A 787 -25.25 -45.24 9.98
C ASN A 787 -24.36 -46.50 10.07
N VAL A 788 -24.06 -46.98 11.29
CA VAL A 788 -23.19 -48.13 11.60
C VAL A 788 -21.93 -48.18 10.73
N PRO A 789 -20.93 -47.31 11.01
CA PRO A 789 -19.72 -47.27 10.19
C PRO A 789 -19.01 -48.62 10.18
N VAL A 790 -18.73 -49.15 8.99
CA VAL A 790 -18.02 -50.42 8.75
C VAL A 790 -16.53 -50.17 8.92
N THR A 791 -16.07 -50.13 10.16
CA THR A 791 -14.65 -49.90 10.51
C THR A 791 -14.18 -50.97 11.48
N ALA A 792 -12.86 -51.19 11.56
CA ALA A 792 -12.27 -52.12 12.52
C ALA A 792 -12.66 -51.82 13.98
N ARG A 793 -12.95 -50.56 14.31
CA ARG A 793 -13.39 -50.13 15.66
C ARG A 793 -14.79 -50.61 16.02
N ASN A 794 -15.68 -50.81 15.04
CA ASN A 794 -17.08 -51.17 15.27
C ASN A 794 -17.38 -52.65 15.00
N LEU A 795 -16.37 -53.43 14.60
CA LEU A 795 -16.48 -54.86 14.31
C LEU A 795 -16.58 -55.65 15.61
N LEU A 796 -17.67 -56.39 15.78
CA LEU A 796 -17.89 -57.28 16.93
C LEU A 796 -17.34 -58.69 16.72
N ALA A 797 -17.55 -59.23 15.52
CA ALA A 797 -17.17 -60.60 15.22
C ALA A 797 -17.12 -60.85 13.72
N GLU A 798 -16.34 -61.87 13.35
CA GLU A 798 -16.40 -62.50 12.05
C GLU A 798 -16.89 -63.94 12.23
N VAL A 799 -17.90 -64.34 11.47
CA VAL A 799 -18.50 -65.66 11.58
C VAL A 799 -18.66 -66.31 10.20
N SER A 800 -18.48 -67.61 10.13
CA SER A 800 -18.67 -68.40 8.92
C SER A 800 -19.61 -69.58 9.21
N ASN A 801 -20.31 -70.07 8.18
CA ASN A 801 -21.23 -71.22 8.28
C ASN A 801 -22.35 -71.08 9.32
N THR A 802 -22.71 -69.84 9.68
CA THR A 802 -23.85 -69.52 10.55
C THR A 802 -24.54 -68.26 10.04
N THR A 803 -25.83 -68.17 10.30
CA THR A 803 -26.67 -67.00 10.05
C THR A 803 -27.26 -66.41 11.33
N THR A 804 -26.70 -66.83 12.47
CA THR A 804 -27.06 -66.34 13.80
C THR A 804 -25.81 -66.07 14.62
N TRP A 805 -25.87 -65.04 15.46
CA TRP A 805 -24.80 -64.71 16.40
C TRP A 805 -25.37 -64.01 17.64
N ARG A 806 -24.72 -64.17 18.80
CA ARG A 806 -25.17 -63.58 20.06
C ARG A 806 -24.19 -62.53 20.56
N ASP A 807 -24.69 -61.31 20.73
CA ASP A 807 -24.00 -60.28 21.51
C ASP A 807 -24.25 -60.56 23.01
N ASN A 808 -23.24 -61.12 23.68
CA ASN A 808 -23.28 -61.41 25.11
C ASN A 808 -22.85 -60.22 25.98
N HIS A 809 -22.48 -59.08 25.38
CA HIS A 809 -21.99 -57.90 26.10
C HIS A 809 -22.63 -56.61 25.57
N PRO A 810 -23.98 -56.46 25.63
CA PRO A 810 -24.61 -55.19 25.30
C PRO A 810 -24.15 -54.14 26.32
N ILE A 811 -23.33 -53.18 25.88
CA ILE A 811 -22.86 -52.05 26.70
C ILE A 811 -24.07 -51.14 26.99
N SER A 812 -24.07 -50.32 28.04
CA SER A 812 -25.20 -49.41 28.29
C SER A 812 -25.16 -48.20 27.34
N ALA A 813 -26.14 -48.10 26.46
CA ALA A 813 -26.57 -46.87 25.80
C ALA A 813 -28.10 -46.93 25.68
N ASN A 814 -28.79 -45.81 25.47
CA ASN A 814 -30.24 -45.83 25.28
C ASN A 814 -30.64 -46.64 24.03
N LYS A 815 -29.75 -46.69 23.02
CA LYS A 815 -29.95 -47.38 21.74
C LYS A 815 -28.63 -47.89 21.16
N PHE A 816 -28.67 -49.02 20.46
CA PHE A 816 -27.60 -49.46 19.55
C PHE A 816 -28.16 -49.82 18.18
N TYR A 817 -27.28 -49.77 17.19
CA TYR A 817 -27.53 -50.10 15.80
C TYR A 817 -26.57 -51.20 15.36
N TYR A 818 -27.10 -52.30 14.83
CA TYR A 818 -26.33 -53.42 14.30
C TYR A 818 -26.38 -53.46 12.78
N ARG A 819 -25.29 -53.91 12.15
CA ARG A 819 -25.22 -54.22 10.72
C ARG A 819 -24.40 -55.48 10.51
N VAL A 820 -24.86 -56.36 9.63
CA VAL A 820 -24.09 -57.53 9.18
C VAL A 820 -23.67 -57.31 7.74
N VAL A 821 -22.40 -57.60 7.43
CA VAL A 821 -21.83 -57.51 6.09
C VAL A 821 -21.38 -58.91 5.67
N ALA A 822 -21.95 -59.42 4.58
CA ALA A 822 -21.52 -60.65 3.95
C ALA A 822 -20.33 -60.38 3.01
N LEU A 823 -19.29 -61.21 3.11
CA LEU A 823 -18.09 -61.19 2.28
C LEU A 823 -17.91 -62.56 1.62
N LYS A 824 -17.53 -62.57 0.35
CA LYS A 824 -17.25 -63.80 -0.41
C LYS A 824 -15.74 -63.97 -0.54
N SER A 825 -15.22 -65.15 -0.19
CA SER A 825 -13.79 -65.42 -0.29
C SER A 825 -13.28 -65.21 -1.73
N GLY A 826 -12.28 -64.34 -1.89
CA GLY A 826 -11.66 -64.01 -3.18
C GLY A 826 -12.40 -62.97 -4.04
N HIS A 827 -13.49 -62.36 -3.58
CA HIS A 827 -14.20 -61.27 -4.28
C HIS A 827 -14.33 -60.03 -3.39
N SER A 828 -14.35 -58.83 -3.99
CA SER A 828 -14.54 -57.56 -3.29
C SER A 828 -16.00 -57.21 -2.99
N GLU A 829 -16.95 -58.04 -3.41
CA GLU A 829 -18.38 -57.84 -3.17
C GLU A 829 -18.71 -57.90 -1.68
N LYS A 830 -19.21 -56.78 -1.15
CA LYS A 830 -19.71 -56.63 0.21
C LYS A 830 -21.20 -56.38 0.14
N VAL A 831 -21.97 -57.31 0.71
CA VAL A 831 -23.43 -57.23 0.69
C VAL A 831 -23.90 -56.98 2.12
N SER A 832 -24.64 -55.90 2.37
CA SER A 832 -24.99 -55.48 3.74
C SER A 832 -26.44 -55.80 4.10
N SER A 833 -26.69 -56.06 5.38
CA SER A 833 -28.03 -56.17 5.95
C SER A 833 -28.69 -54.80 6.16
N ASN A 834 -29.95 -54.78 6.60
CA ASN A 834 -30.53 -53.56 7.17
C ASN A 834 -29.81 -53.21 8.47
N VAL A 835 -29.91 -51.95 8.85
CA VAL A 835 -29.53 -51.54 10.20
C VAL A 835 -30.64 -51.99 11.14
N LEU A 836 -30.28 -52.76 12.16
CA LEU A 836 -31.19 -53.17 13.22
C LEU A 836 -31.00 -52.25 14.42
N GLU A 837 -32.02 -51.47 14.75
CA GLU A 837 -32.07 -50.69 15.99
C GLU A 837 -32.52 -51.59 17.15
N ILE A 838 -31.74 -51.64 18.23
CA ILE A 838 -32.12 -52.23 19.51
C ILE A 838 -32.17 -51.13 20.55
N ASN A 839 -33.36 -50.89 21.08
CA ASN A 839 -33.57 -50.03 22.24
C ASN A 839 -33.24 -50.85 23.49
N LEU A 840 -32.29 -50.39 24.29
CA LEU A 840 -32.03 -51.04 25.57
C LEU A 840 -32.95 -50.44 26.64
N PRO A 841 -33.51 -51.26 27.54
CA PRO A 841 -34.24 -50.75 28.69
C PRO A 841 -33.31 -49.87 29.54
N ASN A 842 -33.82 -48.76 30.06
CA ASN A 842 -33.09 -47.94 31.01
C ASN A 842 -32.64 -48.82 32.17
N ASN A 843 -31.31 -48.91 32.40
CA ASN A 843 -30.78 -49.68 33.51
C ASN A 843 -31.36 -49.13 34.82
N LYS A 844 -32.12 -49.97 35.54
CA LYS A 844 -32.45 -49.70 36.95
C LYS A 844 -31.14 -49.66 37.75
N ASN A 845 -31.13 -48.85 38.81
CA ASN A 845 -30.00 -48.76 39.73
C ASN A 845 -29.59 -50.17 40.18
N SER A 846 -28.34 -50.50 39.88
CA SER A 846 -27.65 -51.67 40.39
C SER A 846 -27.28 -51.44 41.85
N ASP A 847 -27.32 -52.48 42.69
CA ASP A 847 -26.80 -52.45 44.06
C ASP A 847 -25.25 -52.52 44.11
N LEU A 848 -24.58 -52.50 42.95
CA LEU A 848 -23.12 -52.48 42.85
C LEU A 848 -22.57 -51.09 43.15
N GLU A 849 -21.62 -51.02 44.08
CA GLU A 849 -20.93 -49.79 44.45
C GLU A 849 -20.07 -49.26 43.28
N PRO A 850 -20.13 -47.96 42.96
CA PRO A 850 -19.24 -47.36 41.97
C PRO A 850 -17.77 -47.53 42.38
N PRO A 851 -16.89 -47.99 41.48
CA PRO A 851 -15.47 -48.10 41.79
C PRO A 851 -14.86 -46.72 42.01
N TYR A 852 -13.99 -46.55 42.99
CA TYR A 852 -13.23 -45.32 43.17
C TYR A 852 -11.90 -45.43 42.42
N LEU A 853 -11.72 -44.60 41.39
CA LEU A 853 -10.60 -44.65 40.45
C LEU A 853 -9.46 -43.72 40.89
N THR A 854 -8.25 -44.26 40.82
CA THR A 854 -6.98 -43.52 40.93
C THR A 854 -6.09 -43.88 39.74
N GLY A 855 -5.16 -43.01 39.37
CA GLY A 855 -4.25 -43.30 38.28
C GLY A 855 -3.04 -42.39 38.28
N GLN A 856 -1.92 -42.93 37.82
CA GLN A 856 -0.66 -42.22 37.76
C GLN A 856 0.06 -42.51 36.44
N ALA A 857 0.69 -41.47 35.90
CA ALA A 857 1.62 -41.60 34.80
C ALA A 857 2.85 -42.38 35.26
N TYR A 858 3.24 -43.40 34.49
CA TYR A 858 4.42 -44.20 34.73
C TYR A 858 5.24 -44.29 33.44
N ARG A 859 6.57 -44.22 33.58
CA ARG A 859 7.48 -44.37 32.45
C ARG A 859 8.20 -45.70 32.54
N SER A 860 7.92 -46.58 31.57
CA SER A 860 8.62 -47.85 31.41
C SER A 860 9.48 -47.78 30.14
N GLY A 861 10.78 -47.53 30.31
CA GLY A 861 11.72 -47.33 29.19
C GLY A 861 11.41 -46.09 28.34
N SER A 862 11.23 -46.28 27.03
CA SER A 862 10.86 -45.23 26.06
C SER A 862 9.35 -45.00 25.92
N THR A 863 8.51 -45.82 26.56
CA THR A 863 7.05 -45.75 26.44
C THR A 863 6.43 -45.09 27.67
N ASN A 864 5.49 -44.18 27.43
CA ASN A 864 4.63 -43.61 28.46
C ASN A 864 3.44 -44.54 28.68
N GLN A 865 3.07 -44.75 29.93
CA GLN A 865 1.95 -45.60 30.30
C GLN A 865 1.17 -44.93 31.44
N VAL A 866 -0.12 -45.19 31.56
CA VAL A 866 -0.93 -44.78 32.73
C VAL A 866 -1.35 -46.03 33.47
N ILE A 867 -0.93 -46.16 34.72
CA ILE A 867 -1.40 -47.24 35.58
C ILE A 867 -2.65 -46.74 36.31
N LEU A 868 -3.77 -47.41 36.09
CA LEU A 868 -5.06 -47.16 36.70
C LEU A 868 -5.30 -48.21 37.79
N ASN A 869 -5.80 -47.79 38.94
CA ASN A 869 -6.22 -48.67 40.04
C ASN A 869 -7.58 -48.23 40.58
N TRP A 870 -8.43 -49.16 40.97
CA TRP A 870 -9.75 -48.83 41.49
C TRP A 870 -10.26 -49.80 42.57
N THR A 871 -11.29 -49.38 43.32
CA THR A 871 -11.91 -50.23 44.34
C THR A 871 -12.88 -51.25 43.74
N LYS A 872 -13.08 -52.37 44.45
CA LYS A 872 -14.02 -53.41 44.05
C LYS A 872 -15.47 -52.89 44.10
N SER A 873 -16.31 -53.30 43.15
CA SER A 873 -17.73 -52.89 43.10
C SER A 873 -18.67 -53.82 43.88
N SER A 874 -18.20 -55.02 44.26
CA SER A 874 -18.90 -55.95 45.15
C SER A 874 -17.92 -57.01 45.65
N GLU A 875 -18.00 -57.41 46.92
CA GLU A 875 -17.13 -58.46 47.46
C GLU A 875 -17.54 -59.87 47.04
N ASP A 876 -18.84 -60.10 46.91
CA ASP A 876 -19.41 -61.46 46.76
C ASP A 876 -19.79 -61.82 45.32
N ARG A 877 -19.63 -60.88 44.37
CA ARG A 877 -20.01 -61.07 42.96
C ARG A 877 -18.79 -61.05 42.04
N PRO A 878 -18.78 -61.86 40.97
CA PRO A 878 -17.69 -61.84 39.99
C PRO A 878 -17.84 -60.61 39.07
N ILE A 879 -16.99 -59.61 39.27
CA ILE A 879 -17.04 -58.32 38.55
C ILE A 879 -15.93 -58.24 37.48
N ILE A 880 -16.26 -57.71 36.31
CA ILE A 880 -15.31 -57.21 35.31
C ILE A 880 -15.40 -55.69 35.18
N TYR A 881 -14.36 -55.05 34.66
CA TYR A 881 -14.26 -53.60 34.60
C TYR A 881 -14.15 -53.09 33.17
N HIS A 882 -14.94 -52.06 32.86
CA HIS A 882 -14.83 -51.30 31.62
C HIS A 882 -14.13 -49.98 31.89
N ILE A 883 -13.15 -49.64 31.05
CA ILE A 883 -12.31 -48.45 31.19
C ILE A 883 -12.63 -47.49 30.06
N TYR A 884 -12.72 -46.21 30.37
CA TYR A 884 -13.02 -45.15 29.41
C TYR A 884 -11.97 -44.05 29.48
N ARG A 885 -11.59 -43.50 28.33
CA ARG A 885 -10.57 -42.46 28.16
C ARG A 885 -11.03 -41.35 27.23
N SER A 886 -10.81 -40.09 27.60
CA SER A 886 -11.00 -38.94 26.72
C SER A 886 -9.90 -37.88 26.92
N GLU A 887 -9.65 -37.06 25.91
CA GLU A 887 -8.81 -35.85 26.04
C GLU A 887 -9.63 -34.65 26.58
N THR A 888 -10.95 -34.80 26.69
CA THR A 888 -11.88 -33.77 27.17
C THR A 888 -12.36 -34.08 28.58
N SER A 889 -12.36 -33.08 29.46
CA SER A 889 -12.92 -33.21 30.81
C SER A 889 -14.43 -33.40 30.78
N ASN A 890 -14.97 -34.17 31.74
CA ASN A 890 -16.40 -34.41 31.93
C ASN A 890 -17.05 -35.10 30.72
N PHE A 891 -16.28 -35.93 30.02
CA PHE A 891 -16.80 -36.72 28.92
C PHE A 891 -17.85 -37.70 29.43
N GLU A 892 -18.88 -37.93 28.61
CA GLU A 892 -19.85 -38.99 28.85
C GLU A 892 -19.28 -40.33 28.37
N PRO A 893 -19.06 -41.31 29.26
CA PRO A 893 -18.57 -42.63 28.86
C PRO A 893 -19.53 -43.30 27.87
N ASN A 894 -18.99 -43.74 26.75
CA ASN A 894 -19.73 -44.42 25.69
C ASN A 894 -18.79 -45.37 24.94
N PHE A 895 -19.32 -46.11 23.97
CA PHE A 895 -18.53 -47.09 23.21
C PHE A 895 -17.28 -46.49 22.54
N ASN A 896 -17.37 -45.26 22.00
CA ASN A 896 -16.27 -44.65 21.25
C ASN A 896 -15.07 -44.24 22.10
N ASN A 897 -15.29 -44.06 23.42
CA ASN A 897 -14.24 -43.72 24.38
C ASN A 897 -13.97 -44.85 25.37
N GLN A 898 -14.57 -46.02 25.20
CA GLN A 898 -14.20 -47.23 25.93
C GLN A 898 -12.90 -47.79 25.33
N ILE A 899 -11.92 -48.05 26.17
CA ILE A 899 -10.65 -48.69 25.81
C ILE A 899 -10.63 -50.12 26.32
N ALA A 900 -9.62 -50.91 25.91
CA ALA A 900 -9.49 -52.32 26.28
C ALA A 900 -10.71 -53.19 25.91
N LEU A 901 -11.40 -52.87 24.80
CA LEU A 901 -12.65 -53.51 24.38
C LEU A 901 -12.57 -55.04 24.18
N ASN A 902 -11.37 -55.57 23.94
CA ASN A 902 -11.13 -57.00 23.73
C ASN A 902 -10.55 -57.70 24.98
N GLU A 903 -10.46 -57.00 26.12
CA GLU A 903 -9.87 -57.52 27.36
C GLU A 903 -10.96 -57.71 28.42
N THR A 904 -10.95 -58.88 29.08
CA THR A 904 -11.77 -59.13 30.27
C THR A 904 -10.98 -58.74 31.50
N ILE A 905 -11.27 -57.56 32.06
CA ILE A 905 -10.51 -57.01 33.19
C ILE A 905 -11.20 -57.38 34.50
N THR A 906 -10.76 -58.44 35.16
CA THR A 906 -11.22 -58.84 36.50
C THR A 906 -10.36 -58.24 37.62
N GLU A 907 -9.15 -57.79 37.28
CA GLU A 907 -8.21 -57.19 38.21
C GLU A 907 -8.63 -55.76 38.58
N LEU A 908 -8.22 -55.31 39.77
CA LEU A 908 -8.47 -53.95 40.27
C LEU A 908 -7.46 -52.92 39.76
N SER A 909 -6.69 -53.28 38.74
CA SER A 909 -5.71 -52.42 38.10
C SER A 909 -5.60 -52.73 36.60
N TRP A 910 -5.28 -51.72 35.81
CA TRP A 910 -5.01 -51.88 34.38
C TRP A 910 -4.06 -50.79 33.89
N THR A 911 -3.28 -51.08 32.85
CA THR A 911 -2.28 -50.16 32.33
C THR A 911 -2.63 -49.72 30.92
N ASP A 912 -2.89 -48.42 30.76
CA ASP A 912 -3.01 -47.80 29.44
C ASP A 912 -1.61 -47.61 28.84
N ARG A 913 -1.35 -48.31 27.74
CA ARG A 913 -0.09 -48.24 27.00
C ARG A 913 -0.21 -47.41 25.73
N ASP A 914 -1.42 -47.00 25.36
CA ASP A 914 -1.72 -46.27 24.14
C ASP A 914 -1.85 -44.77 24.43
N VAL A 915 -0.81 -44.19 25.03
CA VAL A 915 -0.84 -42.83 25.54
C VAL A 915 0.35 -42.00 25.07
N GLU A 916 0.07 -40.78 24.63
CA GLU A 916 1.07 -39.88 24.07
C GLU A 916 1.67 -38.93 25.11
N ARG A 917 2.93 -38.53 24.90
CA ARG A 917 3.63 -37.56 25.75
C ARG A 917 3.02 -36.16 25.60
N HIS A 918 2.94 -35.39 26.68
CA HIS A 918 2.38 -34.03 26.74
C HIS A 918 0.87 -33.96 26.47
N LYS A 919 0.17 -35.10 26.46
CA LYS A 919 -1.29 -35.13 26.43
C LYS A 919 -1.86 -35.25 27.85
N THR A 920 -3.05 -34.69 28.01
CA THR A 920 -3.88 -34.86 29.20
C THR A 920 -4.98 -35.84 28.87
N TYR A 921 -5.10 -36.90 29.65
CA TYR A 921 -6.20 -37.85 29.54
C TYR A 921 -7.07 -37.84 30.78
N TYR A 922 -8.36 -37.98 30.56
CA TYR A 922 -9.38 -38.14 31.57
C TYR A 922 -9.88 -39.58 31.54
N TYR A 923 -9.91 -40.24 32.69
CA TYR A 923 -10.33 -41.64 32.80
C TYR A 923 -11.55 -41.81 33.71
N ARG A 924 -12.40 -42.77 33.36
CA ARG A 924 -13.47 -43.31 34.20
C ARG A 924 -13.51 -44.82 34.07
N VAL A 925 -13.95 -45.51 35.12
CA VAL A 925 -14.10 -46.97 35.17
C VAL A 925 -15.48 -47.31 35.70
N ARG A 926 -16.02 -48.47 35.31
CA ARG A 926 -17.22 -49.05 35.95
C ARG A 926 -17.10 -50.56 36.06
N GLY A 927 -17.71 -51.14 37.09
CA GLY A 927 -17.85 -52.58 37.25
C GLY A 927 -19.08 -53.13 36.51
N VAL A 928 -18.98 -54.39 36.09
CA VAL A 928 -20.04 -55.18 35.47
C VAL A 928 -20.08 -56.55 36.15
N ASP A 929 -21.22 -56.95 36.69
CA ASP A 929 -21.41 -58.29 37.25
C ASP A 929 -21.49 -59.32 36.11
N MET A 930 -20.57 -60.27 36.08
CA MET A 930 -20.48 -61.28 35.01
C MET A 930 -21.67 -62.25 34.99
N LEU A 931 -22.40 -62.41 36.09
CA LEU A 931 -23.54 -63.34 36.17
C LEU A 931 -24.84 -62.65 35.76
N THR A 932 -25.02 -61.39 36.17
CA THR A 932 -26.29 -60.64 36.00
C THR A 932 -26.21 -59.56 34.92
N ASN A 933 -25.02 -59.25 34.41
CA ASN A 933 -24.74 -58.13 33.51
C ASN A 933 -25.21 -56.76 34.09
N GLU A 934 -25.34 -56.66 35.42
CA GLU A 934 -25.65 -55.41 36.11
C GLU A 934 -24.41 -54.51 36.15
N PHE A 935 -24.59 -53.22 35.87
CA PHE A 935 -23.49 -52.24 35.85
C PHE A 935 -23.48 -51.43 37.14
N SER A 936 -22.31 -51.21 37.73
CA SER A 936 -22.16 -50.20 38.79
C SER A 936 -22.36 -48.79 38.22
N GLY A 937 -22.51 -47.80 39.11
CA GLY A 937 -22.27 -46.41 38.72
C GLY A 937 -20.84 -46.20 38.20
N PHE A 938 -20.60 -45.12 37.47
CA PHE A 938 -19.26 -44.75 37.03
C PHE A 938 -18.40 -44.26 38.21
N SER A 939 -17.10 -44.53 38.12
CA SER A 939 -16.12 -43.96 39.03
C SER A 939 -16.10 -42.44 38.99
N ASN A 940 -15.41 -41.83 39.97
CA ASN A 940 -14.89 -40.49 39.80
C ASN A 940 -14.03 -40.41 38.52
N GLN A 941 -14.03 -39.22 37.91
CA GLN A 941 -13.13 -38.93 36.81
C GLN A 941 -11.76 -38.54 37.36
N ILE A 942 -10.70 -39.15 36.85
CA ILE A 942 -9.33 -38.70 37.12
C ILE A 942 -8.75 -38.00 35.89
N LYS A 943 -7.85 -37.04 36.13
CA LYS A 943 -7.04 -36.38 35.11
C LYS A 943 -5.60 -36.86 35.27
N VAL A 944 -5.00 -37.36 34.21
CA VAL A 944 -3.59 -37.77 34.18
C VAL A 944 -2.88 -36.98 33.09
N ASN A 945 -1.82 -36.27 33.48
CA ASN A 945 -0.94 -35.56 32.55
C ASN A 945 0.29 -36.43 32.31
N LEU A 946 0.69 -36.63 31.05
CA LEU A 946 1.80 -37.50 30.66
C LEU A 946 3.03 -36.76 30.15
#